data_AF-A0A7V6ZJS9-F1
#
_entry.id   AF-A0A7V6ZJS9-F1
#
_cell.length_a   1.000
_cell.length_b   1.000
_cell.length_c   1.000
_cell.angle_alpha   90.00
_cell.angle_beta   90.00
_cell.angle_gamma   90.00
#
_symmetry.space_group_name_H-M   'P 1'
#
loop_
_entity.id
_entity.type
_entity.pdbx_description
1 polymer ?
#
loop_
_entity_poly.entity_id
_entity_poly.type
_entity_poly.pdbx_seq_one_letter_code
_entity_poly.pdbx_strand_id
1 'polypeptide(L)'
;MSPSRIVNPAGTTIPFTFDGRPYAGVAGDTIASALLANGVRIVGRSFKYHRPRGIWGAWTEEPNALADVTLDGRTTPNLRATTEPLAAGMAVRSVNAAPSAEGDRGAFLDRFSAFIPAGFYYKTFLWPDWHLFEPRIRAMAGLGRLDPDNRPAADWPQINATCDVLVVGAGPAGLAAAKAAAGAGRTVILIDDRPQAGGSLLHRGGTVDGMPGADWAATIAGDLASAGHRLLTGTTAYGIYDHDLVCAWQRRPGRADAQWKIRAKRIVVTAGAIERPLVFADNDRPGVMSADAALYYLRRHGVLVGSRVVVAANNSSAAAVAGALAAAGAAVTLADLRADATAPAGVALRKAAAVEAVHGRRGVEAVTVGGERIAADALLVSGGWTPTVHLFCQARGKLRYDDRRAAFVPGDPVAGMAVAGAANGRFSLAEALAEGWRAGGGEGAAPVAGDAEAAFAVVPAWPKAGAKGRQWIDLQNDVTLKDVALAARENFRSVEHLKRYTTLGMATDQGKTSNMNGLAAMAAITGSSIEATGTTTYRPPFVPVPFGIVAGRRRGQLFNPVRRLVLEDAHRAAGAVFREYGGWLRPAWYGAGSEAGEVAREASLARQTVGILDGSPLGKIEVMGPDAGALVDFNSYSTLSTLKPGRIRYGFMLTEGGVVYDDGVVSKVSDEHYIVSCSSGHVPGVAARLEEWRQDRFDPARVFVHNSTLQWATLTATGPRSRQLVAALDLGIDLSDEALPHMAFAEGAFEGRPARVARVSFTGERSYEVSVAVSQAHRLLAAMMEAGRPLGAFPLGSEALLLLRAEKGYLIAGKDTDGTTMPHDLGVTGPRDKRKDEFVGKRSLATDNARDGARRQFVGLAVDGCEPLPTGAHGVDRSGGRTRSIGYVTSSYFSPALGRPIALGLIERGLSRLGETVEIVHLGRALTARIAAPCAFDPDGARLSAPDGAIAVGAPASPRTVAAAITPPFDRGRRWAPIPDWRSAGLFRDGWTAKRVLGLGQTLVSGRLADAVAALAPGAAEVGLFGIAEGAPQLVRIARDRALVVRDEPSDIAAAVGGAGFVATRADDVFAVFELGGPGLRGLLAEMVTADLDAGSRSAATLACGVPVLLYRTTVDRARLHVEAAFAAYLWRWLETRP
;
A
#
# COMPACT_ATOMS: atom_id res chain seq x y z
N MET A 1 27.38 -28.65 34.37
CA MET A 1 26.54 -29.20 33.28
C MET A 1 26.23 -28.07 32.31
N SER A 2 26.09 -28.36 31.02
CA SER A 2 25.59 -27.38 30.02
C SER A 2 24.11 -27.07 30.27
N PRO A 3 23.57 -25.98 29.69
CA PRO A 3 22.13 -25.71 29.74
C PRO A 3 21.33 -26.98 29.40
N SER A 4 20.35 -27.32 30.22
CA SER A 4 19.60 -28.57 30.09
C SER A 4 18.14 -28.38 30.49
N ARG A 5 17.28 -29.16 29.83
CA ARG A 5 15.86 -29.25 30.18
C ARG A 5 15.73 -30.06 31.47
N ILE A 6 15.22 -29.44 32.53
CA ILE A 6 15.09 -30.05 33.87
C ILE A 6 13.72 -30.68 34.11
N VAL A 7 12.71 -30.29 33.32
CA VAL A 7 11.39 -30.92 33.28
C VAL A 7 11.10 -31.26 31.83
N ASN A 8 10.84 -32.53 31.53
CA ASN A 8 10.37 -32.93 30.21
C ASN A 8 8.87 -32.62 30.16
N PRO A 9 8.41 -31.55 29.46
CA PRO A 9 6.99 -31.38 29.29
C PRO A 9 6.47 -32.58 28.51
N ALA A 10 5.25 -33.04 28.80
CA ALA A 10 4.58 -34.14 28.08
C ALA A 10 4.20 -33.76 26.63
N GLY A 11 5.09 -33.06 25.92
CA GLY A 11 4.87 -32.44 24.63
C GLY A 11 5.55 -33.19 23.48
N THR A 12 5.03 -32.97 22.28
CA THR A 12 5.56 -33.55 21.04
C THR A 12 6.96 -33.02 20.76
N THR A 13 7.91 -33.92 20.47
CA THR A 13 9.26 -33.57 20.01
C THR A 13 9.20 -32.91 18.63
N ILE A 14 9.92 -31.80 18.45
CA ILE A 14 9.99 -31.04 17.20
C ILE A 14 11.43 -31.10 16.65
N PRO A 15 11.68 -31.80 15.53
CA PRO A 15 12.99 -31.85 14.91
C PRO A 15 13.27 -30.57 14.11
N PHE A 16 14.50 -30.05 14.22
CA PHE A 16 14.99 -28.90 13.45
C PHE A 16 16.52 -29.00 13.23
N THR A 17 17.07 -28.12 12.42
CA THR A 17 18.53 -27.99 12.27
C THR A 17 19.00 -26.59 12.64
N PHE A 18 20.22 -26.48 13.19
CA PHE A 18 20.91 -25.21 13.39
C PHE A 18 22.33 -25.33 12.84
N ASP A 19 22.69 -24.43 11.91
CA ASP A 19 23.95 -24.46 11.15
C ASP A 19 24.26 -25.85 10.55
N GLY A 20 23.21 -26.51 10.03
CA GLY A 20 23.28 -27.83 9.40
C GLY A 20 23.38 -29.02 10.36
N ARG A 21 23.41 -28.80 11.68
CA ARG A 21 23.39 -29.88 12.68
C ARG A 21 21.97 -30.15 13.17
N PRO A 22 21.57 -31.42 13.35
CA PRO A 22 20.24 -31.77 13.86
C PRO A 22 20.12 -31.53 15.36
N TYR A 23 18.96 -31.01 15.78
CA TYR A 23 18.56 -30.81 17.17
C TYR A 23 17.08 -31.15 17.35
N ALA A 24 16.65 -31.26 18.60
CA ALA A 24 15.26 -31.50 18.95
C ALA A 24 14.78 -30.51 20.01
N GLY A 25 13.64 -29.86 19.76
CA GLY A 25 12.89 -29.10 20.76
C GLY A 25 11.58 -29.79 21.12
N VAL A 26 10.71 -29.07 21.82
CA VAL A 26 9.35 -29.53 22.14
C VAL A 26 8.31 -28.50 21.71
N ALA A 27 7.06 -28.94 21.54
CA ALA A 27 5.95 -28.03 21.25
C ALA A 27 5.87 -26.88 22.27
N GLY A 28 5.77 -25.64 21.76
CA GLY A 28 5.77 -24.41 22.56
C GLY A 28 7.15 -23.77 22.73
N ASP A 29 8.24 -24.42 22.32
CA ASP A 29 9.56 -23.79 22.27
C ASP A 29 9.62 -22.65 21.25
N THR A 30 10.51 -21.70 21.52
CA THR A 30 11.07 -20.80 20.51
C THR A 30 12.39 -21.39 20.02
N ILE A 31 12.94 -20.87 18.91
CA ILE A 31 14.27 -21.27 18.45
C ILE A 31 15.30 -21.08 19.58
N ALA A 32 15.23 -19.97 20.33
CA ALA A 32 16.14 -19.70 21.43
C ALA A 32 16.01 -20.70 22.58
N SER A 33 14.78 -21.02 23.04
CA SER A 33 14.60 -21.98 24.14
C SER A 33 15.06 -23.38 23.75
N ALA A 34 14.84 -23.79 22.50
CA ALA A 34 15.30 -25.06 21.98
C ALA A 34 16.84 -25.14 21.88
N LEU A 35 17.50 -24.08 21.40
CA LEU A 35 18.96 -24.01 21.35
C LEU A 35 19.58 -24.07 22.76
N LEU A 36 19.00 -23.34 23.72
CA LEU A 36 19.42 -23.43 25.12
C LEU A 36 19.19 -24.83 25.68
N ALA A 37 18.03 -25.47 25.45
CA ALA A 37 17.76 -26.82 25.93
C ALA A 37 18.77 -27.87 25.41
N ASN A 38 19.35 -27.63 24.23
CA ASN A 38 20.37 -28.47 23.60
C ASN A 38 21.82 -28.05 23.95
N GLY A 39 22.01 -27.12 24.88
CA GLY A 39 23.34 -26.69 25.33
C GLY A 39 24.12 -25.85 24.32
N VAL A 40 23.46 -25.29 23.30
CA VAL A 40 24.11 -24.45 22.28
C VAL A 40 24.44 -23.08 22.88
N ARG A 41 25.74 -22.81 23.08
CA ARG A 41 26.21 -21.57 23.71
C ARG A 41 26.40 -20.43 22.71
N ILE A 42 26.97 -20.72 21.54
CA ILE A 42 27.29 -19.73 20.51
C ILE A 42 26.22 -19.81 19.43
N VAL A 43 25.35 -18.80 19.37
CA VAL A 43 24.21 -18.74 18.43
C VAL A 43 24.44 -17.76 17.28
N GLY A 44 25.45 -16.90 17.41
CA GLY A 44 25.79 -15.90 16.40
C GLY A 44 27.16 -15.28 16.64
N ARG A 45 27.52 -14.35 15.74
CA ARG A 45 28.77 -13.62 15.75
C ARG A 45 28.53 -12.13 15.69
N SER A 46 29.33 -11.38 16.43
CA SER A 46 29.20 -9.93 16.48
C SER A 46 29.49 -9.28 15.12
N PHE A 47 28.77 -8.20 14.80
CA PHE A 47 28.75 -7.57 13.48
C PHE A 47 30.14 -7.22 12.93
N LYS A 48 31.00 -6.60 13.76
CA LYS A 48 32.28 -6.02 13.34
C LYS A 48 33.47 -6.89 13.71
N TYR A 49 33.43 -7.45 14.91
CA TYR A 49 34.58 -8.17 15.47
C TYR A 49 34.46 -9.69 15.40
N HIS A 50 33.34 -10.22 14.93
CA HIS A 50 33.07 -11.67 14.86
C HIS A 50 33.28 -12.38 16.21
N ARG A 51 32.99 -11.68 17.32
CA ARG A 51 33.09 -12.26 18.66
C ARG A 51 31.95 -13.26 18.86
N PRO A 52 32.20 -14.40 19.55
CA PRO A 52 31.15 -15.34 19.89
C PRO A 52 30.04 -14.65 20.70
N ARG A 53 28.78 -14.79 20.28
CA ARG A 53 27.62 -14.28 21.02
C ARG A 53 26.65 -15.41 21.39
N GLY A 54 26.09 -15.29 22.59
CA GLY A 54 25.02 -16.15 23.09
C GLY A 54 23.68 -15.41 23.13
N ILE A 55 22.62 -16.15 23.46
CA ILE A 55 21.30 -15.58 23.73
C ILE A 55 21.39 -14.70 24.98
N TRP A 56 20.83 -13.49 24.91
CA TRP A 56 20.86 -12.49 25.98
C TRP A 56 19.49 -12.22 26.59
N GLY A 57 18.44 -12.10 25.78
CA GLY A 57 17.06 -11.79 26.20
C GLY A 57 16.10 -12.96 25.99
N ALA A 58 14.80 -12.68 26.10
CA ALA A 58 13.72 -13.64 25.88
C ALA A 58 12.58 -13.10 25.00
N TRP A 59 12.67 -11.85 24.54
CA TRP A 59 11.68 -11.20 23.69
C TRP A 59 12.37 -10.33 22.62
N THR A 60 11.75 -9.21 22.21
CA THR A 60 12.19 -8.38 21.07
C THR A 60 13.43 -7.53 21.36
N GLU A 61 13.85 -7.47 22.62
CA GLU A 61 15.09 -6.86 23.08
C GLU A 61 16.35 -7.66 22.74
N GLU A 62 16.23 -8.93 22.33
CA GLU A 62 17.37 -9.77 21.98
C GLU A 62 18.22 -9.15 20.85
N PRO A 63 19.52 -8.85 21.11
CA PRO A 63 20.42 -8.21 20.16
C PRO A 63 21.31 -9.20 19.39
N ASN A 64 21.51 -10.44 19.86
CA ASN A 64 22.51 -11.36 19.33
C ASN A 64 21.89 -12.48 18.48
N ALA A 65 20.82 -13.11 18.96
CA ALA A 65 20.28 -14.35 18.40
C ALA A 65 19.35 -14.10 17.20
N LEU A 66 19.94 -13.65 16.08
CA LEU A 66 19.28 -13.51 14.79
C LEU A 66 19.65 -14.68 13.88
N ALA A 67 18.69 -15.14 13.07
CA ALA A 67 18.87 -16.27 12.18
C ALA A 67 18.11 -16.10 10.87
N ASP A 68 18.66 -16.67 9.79
CA ASP A 68 17.89 -16.97 8.60
C ASP A 68 17.17 -18.31 8.83
N VAL A 69 15.85 -18.34 8.62
CA VAL A 69 15.04 -19.55 8.82
C VAL A 69 14.45 -19.99 7.50
N THR A 70 14.78 -21.20 7.08
CA THR A 70 14.13 -21.88 5.97
C THR A 70 13.08 -22.85 6.50
N LEU A 71 11.83 -22.69 6.07
CA LEU A 71 10.72 -23.58 6.37
C LEU A 71 9.87 -23.74 5.10
N ASP A 72 9.49 -24.97 4.77
CA ASP A 72 8.69 -25.29 3.58
C ASP A 72 9.26 -24.67 2.27
N GLY A 73 10.59 -24.73 2.13
CA GLY A 73 11.32 -24.19 0.97
C GLY A 73 11.44 -22.68 0.92
N ARG A 74 10.98 -21.94 1.94
CA ARG A 74 11.01 -20.47 1.99
C ARG A 74 11.99 -19.99 3.04
N THR A 75 12.92 -19.12 2.64
CA THR A 75 13.89 -18.53 3.57
C THR A 75 13.47 -17.12 3.99
N THR A 76 13.30 -16.92 5.29
CA THR A 76 13.04 -15.61 5.89
C THR A 76 14.28 -15.16 6.66
N PRO A 77 14.93 -14.06 6.26
CA PRO A 77 16.16 -13.62 6.88
C PRO A 77 15.94 -12.82 8.17
N ASN A 78 16.96 -12.78 9.02
CA ASN A 78 17.02 -11.95 10.23
C ASN A 78 15.84 -12.15 11.20
N LEU A 79 15.29 -13.36 11.29
CA LEU A 79 14.31 -13.68 12.32
C LEU A 79 15.00 -13.75 13.68
N ARG A 80 14.31 -13.26 14.71
CA ARG A 80 14.82 -13.25 16.07
C ARG A 80 14.43 -14.54 16.77
N ALA A 81 15.44 -15.31 17.19
CA ALA A 81 15.26 -16.66 17.73
C ALA A 81 14.38 -16.69 18.99
N THR A 82 14.34 -15.61 19.77
CA THR A 82 13.54 -15.50 21.01
C THR A 82 12.06 -15.30 20.76
N THR A 83 11.68 -14.81 19.58
CA THR A 83 10.27 -14.54 19.22
C THR A 83 9.74 -15.48 18.14
N GLU A 84 10.60 -16.30 17.54
CA GLU A 84 10.21 -17.24 16.50
C GLU A 84 9.84 -18.60 17.11
N PRO A 85 8.57 -19.05 17.00
CA PRO A 85 8.16 -20.36 17.46
C PRO A 85 8.88 -21.46 16.69
N LEU A 86 9.28 -22.53 17.38
CA LEU A 86 9.87 -23.68 16.74
C LEU A 86 8.81 -24.46 15.95
N ALA A 87 9.12 -24.84 14.70
CA ALA A 87 8.30 -25.73 13.89
C ALA A 87 9.12 -26.89 13.32
N ALA A 88 8.44 -28.00 13.06
CA ALA A 88 9.08 -29.19 12.51
C ALA A 88 9.63 -28.91 11.11
N GLY A 89 10.84 -29.36 10.82
CA GLY A 89 11.47 -29.17 9.51
C GLY A 89 12.12 -27.79 9.32
N MET A 90 12.14 -26.93 10.35
CA MET A 90 12.91 -25.69 10.30
C MET A 90 14.39 -25.95 10.11
N ALA A 91 15.00 -25.27 9.14
CA ALA A 91 16.43 -25.13 8.99
C ALA A 91 16.87 -23.72 9.38
N VAL A 92 17.52 -23.61 10.53
CA VAL A 92 17.97 -22.36 11.13
C VAL A 92 19.45 -22.16 10.81
N ARG A 93 19.82 -20.99 10.30
CA ARG A 93 21.21 -20.62 10.03
C ARG A 93 21.55 -19.33 10.76
N SER A 94 22.67 -19.35 11.48
CA SER A 94 23.22 -18.14 12.10
C SER A 94 23.54 -17.07 11.05
N VAL A 95 23.27 -15.82 11.40
CA VAL A 95 23.64 -14.67 10.57
C VAL A 95 25.09 -14.27 10.83
N ASN A 96 25.73 -13.62 9.84
CA ASN A 96 27.06 -13.03 9.98
C ASN A 96 28.17 -14.00 10.44
N ALA A 97 28.08 -15.28 10.06
CA ALA A 97 29.06 -16.32 10.40
C ALA A 97 29.28 -17.30 9.24
N ALA A 98 30.51 -17.80 9.06
CA ALA A 98 30.82 -18.79 8.03
C ALA A 98 31.92 -19.79 8.46
N PRO A 99 31.72 -21.12 8.33
CA PRO A 99 30.50 -21.79 7.87
C PRO A 99 29.38 -21.87 8.92
N SER A 100 29.70 -21.66 10.20
CA SER A 100 28.76 -21.71 11.32
C SER A 100 29.14 -20.71 12.41
N ALA A 101 28.21 -20.38 13.31
CA ALA A 101 28.49 -19.54 14.46
C ALA A 101 29.60 -20.15 15.33
N GLU A 102 29.71 -21.47 15.44
CA GLU A 102 30.75 -22.12 16.22
C GLU A 102 32.14 -22.03 15.55
N GLY A 103 32.20 -22.32 14.23
CA GLY A 103 33.42 -22.45 13.44
C GLY A 103 33.80 -21.23 12.61
N ASP A 104 33.32 -20.04 12.98
CA ASP A 104 33.42 -18.84 12.16
C ASP A 104 34.86 -18.46 11.77
N ARG A 105 35.10 -18.34 10.46
CA ARG A 105 36.39 -17.94 9.87
C ARG A 105 36.73 -16.47 10.16
N GLY A 106 35.73 -15.60 10.34
CA GLY A 106 35.93 -14.17 10.63
C GLY A 106 36.49 -13.89 12.04
N ALA A 107 36.50 -14.88 12.93
CA ALA A 107 36.89 -14.74 14.33
C ALA A 107 38.33 -14.22 14.57
N PHE A 108 39.20 -14.17 13.55
CA PHE A 108 40.54 -13.58 13.67
C PHE A 108 40.51 -12.04 13.71
N LEU A 109 39.45 -11.39 13.17
CA LEU A 109 39.31 -9.92 13.11
C LEU A 109 39.34 -9.27 14.51
N ASP A 110 38.87 -9.97 15.55
CA ASP A 110 38.93 -9.50 16.93
C ASP A 110 40.36 -9.12 17.39
N ARG A 111 41.39 -9.80 16.85
CA ARG A 111 42.81 -9.53 17.14
C ARG A 111 43.27 -8.16 16.63
N PHE A 112 42.59 -7.61 15.62
CA PHE A 112 42.88 -6.30 15.02
C PHE A 112 41.94 -5.20 15.52
N SER A 113 41.13 -5.46 16.55
CA SER A 113 40.11 -4.54 17.06
C SER A 113 40.60 -3.13 17.40
N ALA A 114 41.87 -2.97 17.80
CA ALA A 114 42.49 -1.68 18.07
C ALA A 114 42.57 -0.74 16.84
N PHE A 115 42.63 -1.32 15.62
CA PHE A 115 42.73 -0.59 14.36
C PHE A 115 41.38 -0.29 13.71
N ILE A 116 40.27 -0.75 14.32
CA ILE A 116 38.92 -0.58 13.79
C ILE A 116 38.08 0.20 14.82
N PRO A 117 38.33 1.51 15.05
CA PRO A 117 37.49 2.34 15.94
C PRO A 117 36.09 2.62 15.34
N ALA A 118 35.20 3.26 16.09
CA ALA A 118 33.99 3.87 15.51
C ALA A 118 34.35 4.85 14.38
N GLY A 119 33.52 4.91 13.34
CA GLY A 119 33.74 5.76 12.17
C GLY A 119 34.93 5.36 11.26
N PHE A 120 35.63 4.25 11.54
CA PHE A 120 36.79 3.80 10.77
C PHE A 120 36.53 3.71 9.25
N TYR A 121 35.38 3.16 8.86
CA TYR A 121 35.04 2.97 7.46
C TYR A 121 34.89 4.30 6.69
N TYR A 122 34.33 5.34 7.33
CA TYR A 122 34.29 6.69 6.75
C TYR A 122 35.68 7.30 6.61
N LYS A 123 36.58 7.03 7.56
CA LYS A 123 37.93 7.61 7.58
C LYS A 123 38.90 6.92 6.61
N THR A 124 38.69 5.63 6.34
CA THR A 124 39.66 4.81 5.60
C THR A 124 39.18 4.41 4.20
N PHE A 125 37.88 4.19 3.99
CA PHE A 125 37.37 3.62 2.74
C PHE A 125 36.59 4.61 1.86
N LEU A 126 36.49 5.89 2.23
CA LEU A 126 35.97 6.94 1.33
C LEU A 126 36.96 7.29 0.21
N TRP A 127 38.23 6.94 0.35
CA TRP A 127 39.28 7.21 -0.62
C TRP A 127 39.89 5.90 -1.13
N PRO A 128 40.17 5.74 -2.45
CA PRO A 128 39.84 6.66 -3.54
C PRO A 128 38.38 6.58 -3.98
N ASP A 129 37.69 5.47 -3.68
CA ASP A 129 36.26 5.27 -3.95
C ASP A 129 35.69 4.18 -3.02
N TRP A 130 34.61 4.50 -2.32
CA TRP A 130 33.88 3.56 -1.44
C TRP A 130 33.42 2.30 -2.17
N HIS A 131 33.02 2.42 -3.45
CA HIS A 131 32.49 1.30 -4.23
C HIS A 131 33.51 0.18 -4.48
N LEU A 132 34.82 0.45 -4.31
CA LEU A 132 35.87 -0.56 -4.39
C LEU A 132 35.86 -1.52 -3.20
N PHE A 133 35.47 -1.02 -2.01
CA PHE A 133 35.48 -1.78 -0.76
C PHE A 133 34.10 -2.33 -0.41
N GLU A 134 33.06 -1.60 -0.81
CA GLU A 134 31.66 -1.85 -0.47
C GLU A 134 31.19 -3.29 -0.70
N PRO A 135 31.44 -3.96 -1.85
CA PRO A 135 30.91 -5.31 -2.09
C PRO A 135 31.43 -6.33 -1.07
N ARG A 136 32.73 -6.29 -0.76
CA ARG A 136 33.36 -7.22 0.20
C ARG A 136 32.94 -6.90 1.63
N ILE A 137 32.88 -5.63 2.00
CA ILE A 137 32.42 -5.20 3.33
C ILE A 137 30.96 -5.60 3.54
N ARG A 138 30.07 -5.35 2.57
CA ARG A 138 28.66 -5.77 2.64
C ARG A 138 28.50 -7.29 2.73
N ALA A 139 29.33 -8.06 2.02
CA ALA A 139 29.31 -9.53 2.12
C ALA A 139 29.79 -10.05 3.49
N MET A 140 30.74 -9.36 4.13
CA MET A 140 31.27 -9.76 5.44
C MET A 140 30.45 -9.25 6.62
N ALA A 141 29.78 -8.11 6.48
CA ALA A 141 29.05 -7.44 7.56
C ALA A 141 27.51 -7.54 7.41
N GLY A 142 27.02 -8.17 6.34
CA GLY A 142 25.59 -8.40 6.15
C GLY A 142 25.05 -9.44 7.13
N LEU A 143 23.91 -9.14 7.77
CA LEU A 143 23.26 -10.10 8.68
C LEU A 143 22.59 -11.23 7.88
N GLY A 144 21.50 -10.93 7.17
CA GLY A 144 20.65 -11.94 6.52
C GLY A 144 20.66 -11.85 4.99
N ARG A 145 20.32 -12.96 4.34
CA ARG A 145 20.25 -13.06 2.87
C ARG A 145 18.81 -13.06 2.37
N LEU A 146 18.48 -12.12 1.48
CA LEU A 146 17.21 -12.14 0.76
C LEU A 146 17.23 -13.21 -0.34
N ASP A 147 16.16 -13.97 -0.41
CA ASP A 147 15.85 -14.87 -1.50
C ASP A 147 14.96 -14.12 -2.52
N PRO A 148 15.47 -13.82 -3.74
CA PRO A 148 14.70 -13.07 -4.74
C PRO A 148 13.47 -13.84 -5.24
N ASP A 149 13.43 -15.17 -5.07
CA ASP A 149 12.32 -16.02 -5.47
C ASP A 149 11.27 -16.19 -4.36
N ASN A 150 11.55 -15.68 -3.15
CA ASN A 150 10.61 -15.77 -2.03
C ASN A 150 9.40 -14.86 -2.27
N ARG A 151 8.27 -15.48 -2.62
CA ARG A 151 6.96 -14.81 -2.78
C ARG A 151 6.01 -15.24 -1.66
N PRO A 152 5.32 -14.31 -0.98
CA PRO A 152 4.36 -14.68 0.05
C PRO A 152 3.26 -15.61 -0.51
N ALA A 153 2.87 -16.62 0.29
CA ALA A 153 1.95 -17.68 -0.12
C ALA A 153 0.53 -17.19 -0.43
N ALA A 154 0.14 -16.07 0.18
CA ALA A 154 -1.19 -15.50 0.09
C ALA A 154 -1.14 -13.99 0.34
N ASP A 155 -2.22 -13.30 -0.02
CA ASP A 155 -2.44 -11.92 0.36
C ASP A 155 -2.61 -11.79 1.87
N TRP A 156 -1.99 -10.77 2.45
CA TRP A 156 -2.11 -10.46 3.88
C TRP A 156 -3.25 -9.46 4.05
N PRO A 157 -4.33 -9.80 4.78
CA PRO A 157 -5.46 -8.89 4.97
C PRO A 157 -5.09 -7.65 5.79
N GLN A 158 -5.80 -6.56 5.51
CA GLN A 158 -5.72 -5.31 6.25
C GLN A 158 -7.09 -5.03 6.85
N ILE A 159 -7.20 -5.15 8.17
CA ILE A 159 -8.46 -5.08 8.90
C ILE A 159 -8.56 -3.71 9.58
N ASN A 160 -9.66 -2.99 9.34
CA ASN A 160 -9.96 -1.76 10.05
C ASN A 160 -10.91 -2.07 11.21
N ALA A 161 -10.66 -1.49 12.38
CA ALA A 161 -11.47 -1.71 13.56
C ALA A 161 -11.60 -0.44 14.40
N THR A 162 -12.67 -0.36 15.17
CA THR A 162 -12.86 0.65 16.22
C THR A 162 -13.16 0.01 17.56
N CYS A 163 -12.89 0.77 18.62
CA CYS A 163 -13.29 0.43 19.98
C CYS A 163 -13.37 1.69 20.86
N ASP A 164 -14.03 1.57 22.01
CA ASP A 164 -13.99 2.62 23.02
C ASP A 164 -12.63 2.65 23.73
N VAL A 165 -12.08 1.48 24.07
CA VAL A 165 -10.78 1.37 24.74
C VAL A 165 -9.90 0.34 24.04
N LEU A 166 -8.72 0.78 23.60
CA LEU A 166 -7.64 -0.10 23.14
C LEU A 166 -6.62 -0.26 24.26
N VAL A 167 -6.38 -1.50 24.68
CA VAL A 167 -5.34 -1.82 25.67
C VAL A 167 -4.18 -2.52 24.96
N VAL A 168 -2.96 -1.99 25.11
CA VAL A 168 -1.75 -2.51 24.47
C VAL A 168 -0.82 -3.12 25.50
N GLY A 169 -0.78 -4.46 25.52
CA GLY A 169 -0.04 -5.31 26.45
C GLY A 169 -1.00 -5.99 27.43
N ALA A 170 -1.09 -7.31 27.41
CA ALA A 170 -1.95 -8.13 28.26
C ALA A 170 -1.22 -8.68 29.50
N GLY A 171 -0.32 -7.88 30.08
CA GLY A 171 0.22 -8.12 31.42
C GLY A 171 -0.78 -7.79 32.53
N PRO A 172 -0.37 -7.84 33.81
CA PRO A 172 -1.27 -7.59 34.95
C PRO A 172 -2.00 -6.23 34.86
N ALA A 173 -1.26 -5.16 34.54
CA ALA A 173 -1.86 -3.82 34.37
C ALA A 173 -2.86 -3.76 33.21
N GLY A 174 -2.57 -4.42 32.09
CA GLY A 174 -3.45 -4.43 30.92
C GLY A 174 -4.72 -5.22 31.15
N LEU A 175 -4.62 -6.38 31.80
CA LEU A 175 -5.78 -7.19 32.17
C LEU A 175 -6.67 -6.46 33.18
N ALA A 176 -6.08 -5.77 34.17
CA ALA A 176 -6.84 -4.92 35.09
C ALA A 176 -7.53 -3.75 34.35
N ALA A 177 -6.84 -3.10 33.41
CA ALA A 177 -7.42 -2.02 32.60
C ALA A 177 -8.57 -2.50 31.70
N ALA A 178 -8.38 -3.65 31.03
CA ALA A 178 -9.39 -4.25 30.17
C ALA A 178 -10.62 -4.69 30.97
N LYS A 179 -10.42 -5.33 32.13
CA LYS A 179 -11.50 -5.71 33.07
C LYS A 179 -12.30 -4.48 33.52
N ALA A 180 -11.62 -3.40 33.91
CA ALA A 180 -12.26 -2.15 34.33
C ALA A 180 -13.09 -1.52 33.19
N ALA A 181 -12.52 -1.42 31.99
CA ALA A 181 -13.21 -0.83 30.85
C ALA A 181 -14.44 -1.65 30.43
N ALA A 182 -14.29 -2.98 30.37
CA ALA A 182 -15.39 -3.90 30.07
C ALA A 182 -16.51 -3.82 31.12
N GLY A 183 -16.15 -3.80 32.42
CA GLY A 183 -17.11 -3.63 33.52
C GLY A 183 -17.89 -2.31 33.47
N ALA A 184 -17.34 -1.27 32.84
CA ALA A 184 -18.01 -0.01 32.57
C ALA A 184 -18.84 0.00 31.26
N GLY A 185 -19.06 -1.17 30.64
CA GLY A 185 -19.84 -1.32 29.41
C GLY A 185 -19.14 -0.81 28.14
N ARG A 186 -17.82 -0.60 28.17
CA ARG A 186 -17.05 -0.09 27.01
C ARG A 186 -16.58 -1.24 26.13
N THR A 187 -16.58 -1.03 24.82
CA THR A 187 -16.00 -2.00 23.87
C THR A 187 -14.47 -2.01 23.97
N VAL A 188 -13.89 -3.17 24.26
CA VAL A 188 -12.45 -3.35 24.45
C VAL A 188 -11.82 -4.15 23.31
N ILE A 189 -10.68 -3.67 22.83
CA ILE A 189 -9.70 -4.50 22.10
C ILE A 189 -8.44 -4.59 22.97
N LEU A 190 -8.06 -5.81 23.34
CA LEU A 190 -6.83 -6.10 24.08
C LEU A 190 -5.81 -6.74 23.13
N ILE A 191 -4.63 -6.14 23.03
CA ILE A 191 -3.55 -6.60 22.14
C ILE A 191 -2.36 -7.06 22.97
N ASP A 192 -1.78 -8.20 22.60
CA ASP A 192 -0.50 -8.65 23.13
C ASP A 192 0.28 -9.41 22.06
N ASP A 193 1.59 -9.23 22.03
CA ASP A 193 2.43 -9.85 21.01
C ASP A 193 2.85 -11.29 21.34
N ARG A 194 2.57 -11.76 22.56
CA ARG A 194 2.73 -13.16 22.95
C ARG A 194 1.49 -13.97 22.58
N PRO A 195 1.62 -15.29 22.41
CA PRO A 195 0.49 -16.15 22.07
C PRO A 195 -0.55 -16.28 23.20
N GLN A 196 -0.19 -15.94 24.43
CA GLN A 196 -1.02 -16.09 25.62
C GLN A 196 -1.00 -14.80 26.46
N ALA A 197 -2.18 -14.36 26.93
CA ALA A 197 -2.32 -13.25 27.87
C ALA A 197 -1.74 -13.60 29.26
N GLY A 198 -1.29 -12.59 29.99
CA GLY A 198 -0.73 -12.70 31.35
C GLY A 198 0.61 -11.98 31.51
N GLY A 199 1.35 -11.74 30.42
CA GLY A 199 2.62 -11.03 30.45
C GLY A 199 3.58 -11.61 31.48
N SER A 200 4.02 -10.79 32.44
CA SER A 200 4.94 -11.21 33.51
C SER A 200 4.36 -12.22 34.49
N LEU A 201 3.03 -12.30 34.67
CA LEU A 201 2.38 -13.26 35.57
C LEU A 201 2.71 -14.71 35.17
N LEU A 202 2.98 -14.93 33.88
CA LEU A 202 3.25 -16.25 33.31
C LEU A 202 4.62 -16.82 33.70
N HIS A 203 5.57 -15.99 34.13
CA HIS A 203 6.92 -16.45 34.53
C HIS A 203 7.39 -15.92 35.88
N ARG A 204 6.97 -14.71 36.29
CA ARG A 204 7.23 -14.18 37.64
C ARG A 204 6.24 -14.71 38.68
N GLY A 205 5.06 -15.17 38.26
CA GLY A 205 4.04 -15.69 39.16
C GLY A 205 3.38 -14.60 39.99
N GLY A 206 3.12 -14.91 41.27
CA GLY A 206 2.34 -14.08 42.20
C GLY A 206 0.89 -14.55 42.32
N THR A 207 0.19 -14.03 43.32
CA THR A 207 -1.23 -14.31 43.58
C THR A 207 -2.03 -13.03 43.36
N VAL A 208 -3.17 -13.11 42.66
CA VAL A 208 -4.09 -11.98 42.41
C VAL A 208 -5.51 -12.42 42.75
N ASP A 209 -6.21 -11.65 43.59
CA ASP A 209 -7.55 -11.97 44.09
C ASP A 209 -7.64 -13.39 44.69
N GLY A 210 -6.58 -13.83 45.38
CA GLY A 210 -6.47 -15.16 45.98
C GLY A 210 -6.18 -16.31 45.00
N MET A 211 -6.02 -16.03 43.70
CA MET A 211 -5.72 -17.01 42.65
C MET A 211 -4.27 -16.91 42.18
N PRO A 212 -3.63 -18.01 41.74
CA PRO A 212 -2.37 -17.94 41.03
C PRO A 212 -2.47 -16.99 39.83
N GLY A 213 -1.47 -16.13 39.63
CA GLY A 213 -1.55 -15.04 38.66
C GLY A 213 -1.79 -15.49 37.22
N ALA A 214 -1.26 -16.65 36.82
CA ALA A 214 -1.52 -17.25 35.51
C ALA A 214 -2.99 -17.65 35.34
N ASP A 215 -3.61 -18.20 36.39
CA ASP A 215 -5.01 -18.63 36.39
C ASP A 215 -5.95 -17.42 36.40
N TRP A 216 -5.61 -16.39 37.19
CA TRP A 216 -6.32 -15.11 37.16
C TRP A 216 -6.28 -14.49 35.76
N ALA A 217 -5.11 -14.47 35.12
CA ALA A 217 -4.97 -13.93 33.76
C ALA A 217 -5.80 -14.69 32.72
N ALA A 218 -5.80 -16.03 32.79
CA ALA A 218 -6.61 -16.87 31.92
C ALA A 218 -8.12 -16.64 32.14
N THR A 219 -8.54 -16.48 33.40
CA THR A 219 -9.92 -16.18 33.78
C THR A 219 -10.38 -14.85 33.18
N ILE A 220 -9.64 -13.76 33.42
CA ILE A 220 -10.00 -12.43 32.88
C ILE A 220 -10.01 -12.43 31.35
N ALA A 221 -9.05 -13.09 30.71
CA ALA A 221 -9.04 -13.19 29.26
C ALA A 221 -10.26 -13.97 28.71
N GLY A 222 -10.64 -15.06 29.38
CA GLY A 222 -11.83 -15.85 29.05
C GLY A 222 -13.13 -15.07 29.25
N ASP A 223 -13.25 -14.32 30.34
CA ASP A 223 -14.41 -13.48 30.64
C ASP A 223 -14.60 -12.39 29.57
N LEU A 224 -13.51 -11.69 29.21
CA LEU A 224 -13.52 -10.66 28.17
C LEU A 224 -13.95 -11.23 26.82
N ALA A 225 -13.41 -12.39 26.44
CA ALA A 225 -13.78 -13.06 25.18
C ALA A 225 -15.25 -13.50 25.19
N SER A 226 -15.73 -14.05 26.30
CA SER A 226 -17.12 -14.50 26.47
C SER A 226 -18.12 -13.33 26.44
N ALA A 227 -17.69 -12.16 26.90
CA ALA A 227 -18.45 -10.90 26.80
C ALA A 227 -18.39 -10.24 25.40
N GLY A 228 -17.73 -10.87 24.42
CA GLY A 228 -17.66 -10.38 23.05
C GLY A 228 -16.58 -9.33 22.77
N HIS A 229 -15.67 -9.07 23.72
CA HIS A 229 -14.50 -8.22 23.49
C HIS A 229 -13.44 -8.94 22.66
N ARG A 230 -12.60 -8.18 21.94
CA ARG A 230 -11.57 -8.78 21.08
C ARG A 230 -10.25 -8.92 21.81
N LEU A 231 -9.72 -10.14 21.83
CA LEU A 231 -8.38 -10.45 22.29
C LEU A 231 -7.53 -10.81 21.09
N LEU A 232 -6.52 -9.99 20.81
CA LEU A 232 -5.58 -10.18 19.71
C LEU A 232 -4.22 -10.57 20.30
N THR A 233 -4.03 -11.86 20.56
CA THR A 233 -2.73 -12.43 20.91
C THR A 233 -1.86 -12.61 19.66
N GLY A 234 -0.55 -12.79 19.84
CA GLY A 234 0.42 -12.85 18.74
C GLY A 234 0.40 -11.58 17.88
N THR A 235 0.00 -10.45 18.46
CA THR A 235 -0.25 -9.18 17.77
C THR A 235 0.59 -8.06 18.33
N THR A 236 1.49 -7.50 17.54
CA THR A 236 2.33 -6.37 17.94
C THR A 236 1.73 -5.06 17.45
N ALA A 237 1.30 -4.20 18.38
CA ALA A 237 1.06 -2.79 18.08
C ALA A 237 2.40 -2.12 17.74
N TYR A 238 2.64 -1.86 16.46
CA TYR A 238 3.95 -1.41 15.99
C TYR A 238 4.02 0.10 15.79
N GLY A 239 2.90 0.80 15.65
CA GLY A 239 2.88 2.23 15.39
C GLY A 239 1.60 2.92 15.85
N ILE A 240 1.72 4.13 16.37
CA ILE A 240 0.61 5.08 16.53
C ILE A 240 0.80 6.28 15.60
N TYR A 241 -0.30 6.75 15.03
CA TYR A 241 -0.38 7.83 14.06
C TYR A 241 -1.48 8.82 14.46
N ASP A 242 -1.58 9.93 13.74
CA ASP A 242 -2.59 10.96 13.95
C ASP A 242 -4.03 10.39 14.02
N HIS A 243 -4.89 11.09 14.78
CA HIS A 243 -6.27 10.72 15.02
C HIS A 243 -6.46 9.37 15.74
N ASP A 244 -5.57 9.05 16.69
CA ASP A 244 -5.63 7.85 17.54
C ASP A 244 -5.66 6.53 16.73
N LEU A 245 -4.97 6.52 15.59
CA LEU A 245 -4.83 5.35 14.75
C LEU A 245 -3.64 4.50 15.21
N VAL A 246 -3.91 3.31 15.73
CA VAL A 246 -2.88 2.31 16.06
C VAL A 246 -2.84 1.26 14.96
N CYS A 247 -1.66 1.06 14.37
CA CYS A 247 -1.42 -0.07 13.48
C CYS A 247 -0.75 -1.22 14.23
N ALA A 248 -1.26 -2.43 14.01
CA ALA A 248 -0.72 -3.65 14.61
C ALA A 248 -0.53 -4.77 13.57
N TRP A 249 0.41 -5.66 13.84
CA TRP A 249 0.69 -6.85 13.04
C TRP A 249 0.34 -8.09 13.84
N GLN A 250 -0.63 -8.85 13.37
CA GLN A 250 -1.02 -10.13 13.96
C GLN A 250 -0.41 -11.29 13.17
N ARG A 251 0.36 -12.12 13.87
CA ARG A 251 0.82 -13.43 13.39
C ARG A 251 -0.31 -14.43 13.55
N ARG A 252 -0.62 -15.19 12.49
CA ARG A 252 -1.76 -16.14 12.51
C ARG A 252 -1.31 -17.53 12.05
N PRO A 253 -0.88 -18.41 12.96
CA PRO A 253 -0.45 -19.76 12.60
C PRO A 253 -1.47 -20.48 11.71
N GLY A 254 -1.00 -21.12 10.64
CA GLY A 254 -1.83 -21.81 9.66
C GLY A 254 -2.66 -20.89 8.73
N ARG A 255 -2.52 -19.56 8.85
CA ARG A 255 -3.21 -18.56 8.01
C ARG A 255 -2.21 -17.50 7.56
N ALA A 256 -2.59 -16.68 6.57
CA ALA A 256 -1.80 -15.48 6.26
C ALA A 256 -1.75 -14.55 7.48
N ASP A 257 -0.68 -13.79 7.69
CA ASP A 257 -0.65 -12.76 8.73
C ASP A 257 -1.59 -11.59 8.39
N ALA A 258 -1.97 -10.78 9.39
CA ALA A 258 -2.87 -9.64 9.21
C ALA A 258 -2.28 -8.33 9.71
N GLN A 259 -2.60 -7.25 9.00
CA GLN A 259 -2.48 -5.89 9.52
C GLN A 259 -3.80 -5.48 10.17
N TRP A 260 -3.73 -4.86 11.33
CA TRP A 260 -4.85 -4.18 11.98
C TRP A 260 -4.62 -2.67 11.97
N LYS A 261 -5.67 -1.91 11.66
CA LYS A 261 -5.74 -0.45 11.70
C LYS A 261 -6.88 -0.08 12.65
N ILE A 262 -6.53 0.27 13.88
CA ILE A 262 -7.47 0.39 14.99
C ILE A 262 -7.59 1.84 15.38
N ARG A 263 -8.80 2.38 15.32
CA ARG A 263 -9.10 3.73 15.82
C ARG A 263 -9.85 3.61 17.14
N ALA A 264 -9.23 4.07 18.22
CA ALA A 264 -9.79 3.96 19.57
C ALA A 264 -10.20 5.33 20.11
N LYS A 265 -11.26 5.41 20.91
CA LYS A 265 -11.59 6.66 21.64
C LYS A 265 -10.61 6.93 22.78
N ARG A 266 -10.05 5.86 23.36
CA ARG A 266 -9.03 5.92 24.41
C ARG A 266 -8.02 4.78 24.23
N ILE A 267 -6.75 5.08 24.46
CA ILE A 267 -5.65 4.13 24.39
C ILE A 267 -5.02 3.97 25.77
N VAL A 268 -4.80 2.73 26.21
CA VAL A 268 -4.10 2.40 27.45
C VAL A 268 -2.86 1.58 27.10
N VAL A 269 -1.67 2.15 27.29
CA VAL A 269 -0.39 1.51 27.01
C VAL A 269 0.12 0.83 28.29
N THR A 270 0.14 -0.50 28.28
CA THR A 270 0.59 -1.39 29.36
C THR A 270 1.70 -2.32 28.89
N ALA A 271 2.59 -1.80 28.02
CA ALA A 271 3.63 -2.53 27.29
C ALA A 271 4.82 -3.03 28.15
N GLY A 272 4.69 -2.99 29.48
CA GLY A 272 5.71 -3.48 30.40
C GLY A 272 7.01 -2.67 30.39
N ALA A 273 8.09 -3.32 30.84
CA ALA A 273 9.44 -2.77 30.82
C ALA A 273 10.44 -3.89 30.48
N ILE A 274 11.57 -3.49 29.89
CA ILE A 274 12.65 -4.37 29.45
C ILE A 274 13.77 -4.34 30.49
N GLU A 275 14.30 -5.50 30.90
CA GLU A 275 15.43 -5.55 31.84
C GLU A 275 16.70 -5.02 31.16
N ARG A 276 17.51 -4.25 31.89
CA ARG A 276 18.72 -3.63 31.34
C ARG A 276 19.98 -4.44 31.60
N PRO A 277 20.96 -4.40 30.68
CA PRO A 277 22.30 -4.90 30.96
C PRO A 277 23.04 -4.00 31.94
N LEU A 278 23.99 -4.60 32.67
CA LEU A 278 25.06 -3.91 33.38
C LEU A 278 26.31 -3.89 32.49
N VAL A 279 27.14 -2.86 32.67
CA VAL A 279 28.31 -2.62 31.83
C VAL A 279 29.58 -2.87 32.64
N PHE A 280 30.29 -3.95 32.27
CA PHE A 280 31.54 -4.41 32.86
C PHE A 280 32.41 -5.04 31.77
N ALA A 281 33.65 -5.43 32.09
CA ALA A 281 34.58 -5.96 31.10
C ALA A 281 34.09 -7.31 30.54
N ASP A 282 34.08 -7.42 29.21
CA ASP A 282 33.64 -8.61 28.47
C ASP A 282 32.20 -9.05 28.79
N ASN A 283 31.29 -8.09 28.96
CA ASN A 283 29.85 -8.32 29.17
C ASN A 283 29.08 -8.87 27.95
N ASP A 284 29.77 -9.17 26.83
CA ASP A 284 29.18 -9.70 25.59
C ASP A 284 29.30 -11.23 25.43
N ARG A 285 29.97 -11.90 26.38
CA ARG A 285 30.33 -13.32 26.24
C ARG A 285 29.11 -14.25 26.26
N PRO A 286 29.14 -15.38 25.53
CA PRO A 286 28.06 -16.37 25.59
C PRO A 286 27.83 -16.88 27.02
N GLY A 287 26.58 -16.90 27.47
CA GLY A 287 26.24 -17.22 28.86
C GLY A 287 26.08 -15.99 29.77
N VAL A 288 26.40 -14.79 29.28
CA VAL A 288 25.92 -13.53 29.88
C VAL A 288 24.51 -13.25 29.34
N MET A 289 23.50 -13.15 30.21
CA MET A 289 22.11 -12.93 29.80
C MET A 289 21.31 -12.15 30.86
N SER A 290 20.12 -11.68 30.49
CA SER A 290 19.16 -11.07 31.42
C SER A 290 18.72 -12.08 32.48
N ALA A 291 18.60 -11.62 33.72
CA ALA A 291 18.08 -12.42 34.82
C ALA A 291 16.60 -12.79 34.62
N ASP A 292 15.78 -11.85 34.13
CA ASP A 292 14.38 -12.10 33.78
C ASP A 292 14.25 -13.10 32.62
N ALA A 293 15.12 -13.01 31.61
CA ALA A 293 15.15 -13.97 30.51
C ALA A 293 15.46 -15.39 31.02
N ALA A 294 16.42 -15.55 31.93
CA ALA A 294 16.71 -16.84 32.56
C ALA A 294 15.50 -17.39 33.34
N LEU A 295 14.81 -16.54 34.09
CA LEU A 295 13.58 -16.93 34.78
C LEU A 295 12.48 -17.34 33.79
N TYR A 296 12.34 -16.60 32.70
CA TYR A 296 11.41 -16.92 31.61
C TYR A 296 11.70 -18.29 31.01
N TYR A 297 12.94 -18.58 30.62
CA TYR A 297 13.33 -19.88 30.09
C TYR A 297 13.10 -21.02 31.09
N LEU A 298 13.41 -20.79 32.37
CA LEU A 298 13.15 -21.75 33.43
C LEU A 298 11.65 -22.06 33.57
N ARG A 299 10.82 -21.03 33.72
CA ARG A 299 9.40 -21.19 34.09
C ARG A 299 8.50 -21.52 32.91
N ARG A 300 8.79 -20.99 31.71
CA ARG A 300 7.97 -21.19 30.51
C ARG A 300 8.42 -22.38 29.68
N HIS A 301 9.72 -22.71 29.71
CA HIS A 301 10.28 -23.74 28.86
C HIS A 301 10.98 -24.87 29.63
N GLY A 302 11.08 -24.79 30.96
CA GLY A 302 11.74 -25.82 31.77
C GLY A 302 13.25 -25.91 31.50
N VAL A 303 13.88 -24.83 31.04
CA VAL A 303 15.29 -24.78 30.64
C VAL A 303 16.11 -24.10 31.72
N LEU A 304 17.03 -24.84 32.33
CA LEU A 304 18.01 -24.28 33.25
C LEU A 304 19.23 -23.79 32.45
N VAL A 305 19.49 -22.49 32.48
CA VAL A 305 20.50 -21.83 31.64
C VAL A 305 21.95 -22.03 32.09
N GLY A 306 22.16 -22.60 33.28
CA GLY A 306 23.48 -22.88 33.84
C GLY A 306 23.37 -23.63 35.17
N SER A 307 24.45 -24.33 35.54
CA SER A 307 24.50 -25.11 36.79
C SER A 307 25.27 -24.41 37.91
N ARG A 308 26.16 -23.47 37.56
CA ARG A 308 26.89 -22.60 38.50
C ARG A 308 26.70 -21.15 38.05
N VAL A 309 25.73 -20.49 38.66
CA VAL A 309 25.20 -19.23 38.17
C VAL A 309 25.61 -18.10 39.10
N VAL A 310 26.20 -17.05 38.52
CA VAL A 310 26.33 -15.76 39.20
C VAL A 310 25.20 -14.86 38.74
N VAL A 311 24.48 -14.23 39.66
CA VAL A 311 23.45 -13.22 39.37
C VAL A 311 23.99 -11.87 39.82
N ALA A 312 24.20 -10.96 38.88
CA ALA A 312 24.66 -9.60 39.14
C ALA A 312 23.47 -8.64 39.16
N ALA A 313 23.29 -7.90 40.24
CA ALA A 313 22.12 -7.06 40.45
C ALA A 313 22.50 -5.68 40.98
N ASN A 314 21.73 -4.67 40.55
CA ASN A 314 21.70 -3.35 41.19
C ASN A 314 20.34 -3.03 41.81
N ASN A 315 19.43 -4.00 41.85
CA ASN A 315 18.03 -3.80 42.20
C ASN A 315 17.41 -5.05 42.85
N SER A 316 16.23 -4.88 43.47
CA SER A 316 15.58 -5.94 44.24
C SER A 316 14.97 -7.08 43.43
N SER A 317 14.78 -6.94 42.11
CA SER A 317 14.08 -7.97 41.33
C SER A 317 14.90 -9.25 41.10
N ALA A 318 16.22 -9.19 41.26
CA ALA A 318 17.12 -10.31 41.02
C ALA A 318 17.05 -11.41 42.09
N ALA A 319 16.65 -11.07 43.32
CA ALA A 319 16.58 -12.02 44.42
C ALA A 319 15.58 -13.16 44.14
N ALA A 320 14.40 -12.82 43.61
CA ALA A 320 13.39 -13.82 43.21
C ALA A 320 13.90 -14.75 42.10
N VAL A 321 14.64 -14.21 41.13
CA VAL A 321 15.27 -15.01 40.05
C VAL A 321 16.31 -15.98 40.64
N ALA A 322 17.19 -15.49 41.52
CA ALA A 322 18.22 -16.30 42.16
C ALA A 322 17.61 -17.46 42.96
N GLY A 323 16.55 -17.19 43.73
CA GLY A 323 15.82 -18.21 44.48
C GLY A 323 15.16 -19.25 43.58
N ALA A 324 14.53 -18.84 42.47
CA ALA A 324 13.91 -19.77 41.53
C ALA A 324 14.93 -20.71 40.88
N LEU A 325 16.12 -20.22 40.54
CA LEU A 325 17.19 -21.04 39.97
C LEU A 325 17.80 -22.00 41.00
N ALA A 326 17.99 -21.54 42.25
CA ALA A 326 18.46 -22.40 43.34
C ALA A 326 17.46 -23.52 43.64
N ALA A 327 16.15 -23.21 43.67
CA ALA A 327 15.09 -24.19 43.83
C ALA A 327 15.03 -25.21 42.67
N ALA A 328 15.49 -24.81 41.48
CA ALA A 328 15.65 -25.67 40.31
C ALA A 328 16.95 -26.49 40.30
N GLY A 329 17.78 -26.38 41.35
CA GLY A 329 19.01 -27.17 41.54
C GLY A 329 20.31 -26.50 41.08
N ALA A 330 20.30 -25.22 40.68
CA ALA A 330 21.54 -24.51 40.36
C ALA A 330 22.29 -24.06 41.63
N ALA A 331 23.62 -24.09 41.59
CA ALA A 331 24.44 -23.39 42.59
C ALA A 331 24.48 -21.90 42.24
N VAL A 332 23.83 -21.05 43.06
CA VAL A 332 23.64 -19.63 42.75
C VAL A 332 24.42 -18.73 43.71
N THR A 333 25.18 -17.78 43.15
CA THR A 333 25.76 -16.64 43.89
C THR A 333 25.11 -15.34 43.42
N LEU A 334 24.42 -14.64 44.32
CA LEU A 334 23.88 -13.31 44.10
C LEU A 334 24.92 -12.25 44.48
N ALA A 335 25.43 -11.51 43.50
CA ALA A 335 26.26 -10.32 43.66
C ALA A 335 25.37 -9.09 43.51
N ASP A 336 25.03 -8.45 44.63
CA ASP A 336 24.11 -7.31 44.66
C ASP A 336 24.87 -6.05 45.10
N LEU A 337 24.77 -4.98 44.31
CA LEU A 337 25.39 -3.69 44.61
C LEU A 337 24.76 -2.99 45.83
N ARG A 338 23.55 -3.37 46.22
CA ARG A 338 22.85 -2.75 47.35
C ARG A 338 23.40 -3.26 48.68
N ALA A 339 23.62 -2.34 49.61
CA ALA A 339 24.14 -2.68 50.94
C ALA A 339 23.12 -3.45 51.80
N ASP A 340 21.83 -3.18 51.59
CA ASP A 340 20.69 -3.80 52.28
C ASP A 340 20.20 -5.09 51.60
N ALA A 341 20.91 -5.59 50.59
CA ALA A 341 20.52 -6.78 49.86
C ALA A 341 20.36 -8.02 50.78
N THR A 342 19.36 -8.84 50.47
CA THR A 342 19.07 -10.13 51.10
C THR A 342 19.03 -11.22 50.04
N ALA A 343 19.39 -12.45 50.41
CA ALA A 343 19.34 -13.60 49.53
C ALA A 343 18.29 -14.61 50.02
N PRO A 344 17.55 -15.26 49.11
CA PRO A 344 16.71 -16.41 49.45
C PRO A 344 17.53 -17.59 50.01
N ALA A 345 16.86 -18.54 50.66
CA ALA A 345 17.48 -19.77 51.12
C ALA A 345 18.16 -20.52 49.96
N GLY A 346 19.37 -21.05 50.19
CA GLY A 346 20.15 -21.78 49.18
C GLY A 346 20.93 -20.90 48.20
N VAL A 347 20.89 -19.57 48.32
CA VAL A 347 21.64 -18.63 47.48
C VAL A 347 22.79 -18.01 48.27
N ALA A 348 24.02 -18.12 47.75
CA ALA A 348 25.18 -17.42 48.33
C ALA A 348 25.10 -15.92 48.02
N LEU A 349 25.33 -15.06 49.02
CA LEU A 349 25.23 -13.61 48.85
C LEU A 349 26.60 -12.93 48.91
N ARG A 350 26.86 -12.04 47.96
CA ARG A 350 27.94 -11.05 47.97
C ARG A 350 27.30 -9.66 47.96
N LYS A 351 27.18 -9.05 49.15
CA LYS A 351 26.59 -7.71 49.32
C LYS A 351 27.56 -6.62 48.92
N ALA A 352 27.03 -5.48 48.46
CA ALA A 352 27.80 -4.33 47.99
C ALA A 352 28.92 -4.70 47.01
N ALA A 353 28.71 -5.74 46.19
CA ALA A 353 29.74 -6.32 45.34
C ALA A 353 29.40 -6.14 43.86
N ALA A 354 30.32 -5.55 43.10
CA ALA A 354 30.19 -5.37 41.66
C ALA A 354 30.81 -6.54 40.89
N VAL A 355 30.23 -6.86 39.73
CA VAL A 355 30.92 -7.64 38.70
C VAL A 355 31.90 -6.73 37.96
N GLU A 356 33.14 -7.17 37.87
CA GLU A 356 34.22 -6.41 37.23
C GLU A 356 34.56 -6.94 35.83
N ALA A 357 34.59 -8.27 35.68
CA ALA A 357 34.99 -8.94 34.44
C ALA A 357 34.39 -10.34 34.30
N VAL A 358 34.19 -10.76 33.05
CA VAL A 358 33.84 -12.13 32.67
C VAL A 358 35.04 -12.82 32.04
N HIS A 359 35.27 -14.08 32.42
CA HIS A 359 36.35 -14.92 31.91
C HIS A 359 35.78 -16.07 31.08
N GLY A 360 36.46 -16.37 29.97
CA GLY A 360 36.09 -17.41 29.01
C GLY A 360 35.73 -16.83 27.65
N ARG A 361 36.30 -17.39 26.57
CA ARG A 361 36.14 -16.85 25.21
C ARG A 361 34.90 -17.39 24.50
N ARG A 362 34.62 -18.69 24.66
CA ARG A 362 33.53 -19.41 23.99
C ARG A 362 32.28 -19.54 24.87
N GLY A 363 32.37 -19.14 26.12
CA GLY A 363 31.28 -19.00 27.08
C GLY A 363 31.83 -18.58 28.44
N VAL A 364 30.95 -18.26 29.37
CA VAL A 364 31.33 -17.97 30.77
C VAL A 364 31.97 -19.21 31.41
N GLU A 365 33.14 -19.01 32.00
CA GLU A 365 33.89 -20.02 32.78
C GLU A 365 34.15 -19.54 34.22
N ALA A 366 34.28 -18.22 34.40
CA ALA A 366 34.38 -17.58 35.70
C ALA A 366 33.96 -16.10 35.61
N VAL A 367 33.64 -15.50 36.75
CA VAL A 367 33.29 -14.08 36.89
C VAL A 367 34.10 -13.50 38.04
N THR A 368 34.63 -12.28 37.88
CA THR A 368 35.26 -11.54 38.98
C THR A 368 34.20 -10.68 39.69
N VAL A 369 34.01 -10.93 40.98
CA VAL A 369 33.04 -10.25 41.85
C VAL A 369 33.78 -9.70 43.06
N GLY A 370 33.79 -8.37 43.25
CA GLY A 370 34.46 -7.73 44.40
C GLY A 370 35.94 -8.16 44.56
N GLY A 371 36.68 -8.24 43.45
CA GLY A 371 38.06 -8.71 43.41
C GLY A 371 38.27 -10.23 43.47
N GLU A 372 37.26 -11.05 43.79
CA GLU A 372 37.36 -12.51 43.84
C GLU A 372 36.93 -13.16 42.53
N ARG A 373 37.68 -14.15 42.03
CA ARG A 373 37.29 -14.91 40.83
C ARG A 373 36.48 -16.15 41.22
N ILE A 374 35.21 -16.17 40.79
CA ILE A 374 34.24 -17.24 41.08
C ILE A 374 34.01 -18.07 39.82
N ALA A 375 34.10 -19.40 39.91
CA ALA A 375 33.79 -20.29 38.78
C ALA A 375 32.29 -20.28 38.47
N ALA A 376 31.93 -20.08 37.21
CA ALA A 376 30.54 -19.96 36.75
C ALA A 376 30.39 -20.47 35.32
N ASP A 377 29.22 -20.98 34.96
CA ASP A 377 28.88 -21.33 33.57
C ASP A 377 27.83 -20.39 32.95
N ALA A 378 27.19 -19.54 33.77
CA ALA A 378 26.34 -18.45 33.34
C ALA A 378 26.47 -17.23 34.27
N LEU A 379 26.34 -16.04 33.69
CA LEU A 379 26.22 -14.77 34.40
C LEU A 379 24.88 -14.11 34.03
N LEU A 380 24.00 -14.00 35.01
CA LEU A 380 22.70 -13.35 34.84
C LEU A 380 22.76 -11.92 35.32
N VAL A 381 22.15 -11.00 34.60
CA VAL A 381 22.31 -9.57 34.85
C VAL A 381 20.96 -8.89 35.02
N SER A 382 20.82 -8.14 36.12
CA SER A 382 19.67 -7.29 36.40
C SER A 382 20.14 -5.85 36.67
N GLY A 383 20.17 -5.03 35.61
CA GLY A 383 20.58 -3.61 35.65
C GLY A 383 19.44 -2.62 35.89
N GLY A 384 18.30 -3.09 36.37
CA GLY A 384 17.04 -2.36 36.48
C GLY A 384 16.22 -2.43 35.19
N TRP A 385 15.19 -1.59 35.10
CA TRP A 385 14.16 -1.70 34.07
C TRP A 385 14.10 -0.46 33.18
N THR A 386 13.92 -0.66 31.88
CA THR A 386 13.60 0.38 30.89
C THR A 386 12.12 0.28 30.54
N PRO A 387 11.26 1.21 31.00
CA PRO A 387 9.86 1.26 30.61
C PRO A 387 9.66 1.28 29.08
N THR A 388 8.73 0.47 28.57
CA THR A 388 8.42 0.39 27.14
C THR A 388 7.52 1.55 26.72
N VAL A 389 8.10 2.75 26.59
CA VAL A 389 7.39 4.01 26.31
C VAL A 389 7.23 4.33 24.82
N HIS A 390 7.60 3.40 23.93
CA HIS A 390 7.74 3.64 22.49
C HIS A 390 6.47 4.24 21.85
N LEU A 391 5.30 3.66 22.11
CA LEU A 391 4.03 4.16 21.56
C LEU A 391 3.65 5.53 22.15
N PHE A 392 3.90 5.76 23.43
CA PHE A 392 3.68 7.06 24.06
C PHE A 392 4.55 8.15 23.42
N CYS A 393 5.83 7.87 23.19
CA CYS A 393 6.74 8.80 22.51
C CYS A 393 6.41 9.02 21.03
N GLN A 394 5.90 7.99 20.34
CA GLN A 394 5.40 8.14 18.96
C GLN A 394 4.19 9.08 18.89
N ALA A 395 3.36 9.09 19.94
CA ALA A 395 2.28 10.07 20.14
C ALA A 395 2.78 11.44 20.66
N ARG A 396 4.08 11.71 20.53
CA ARG A 396 4.78 12.93 21.01
C ARG A 396 4.74 13.14 22.51
N GLY A 397 4.47 12.09 23.29
CA GLY A 397 4.62 12.11 24.73
C GLY A 397 6.07 12.37 25.14
N LYS A 398 6.27 13.25 26.13
CA LYS A 398 7.59 13.60 26.65
C LYS A 398 7.95 12.73 27.83
N LEU A 399 9.21 12.32 27.90
CA LEU A 399 9.73 11.53 29.02
C LEU A 399 10.35 12.45 30.07
N ARG A 400 10.29 12.03 31.33
CA ARG A 400 11.09 12.57 32.42
C ARG A 400 12.00 11.49 32.99
N TYR A 401 13.13 11.88 33.54
CA TYR A 401 14.00 10.93 34.23
C TYR A 401 13.57 10.79 35.71
N ASP A 402 13.56 9.56 36.24
CA ASP A 402 13.18 9.27 37.62
C ASP A 402 14.34 8.58 38.35
N ASP A 403 15.07 9.33 39.18
CA ASP A 403 16.25 8.84 39.90
C ASP A 403 15.95 7.66 40.82
N ARG A 404 14.77 7.64 41.46
CA ARG A 404 14.37 6.57 42.39
C ARG A 404 14.18 5.23 41.68
N ARG A 405 13.84 5.29 40.39
CA ARG A 405 13.66 4.14 39.49
C ARG A 405 14.88 3.92 38.60
N ALA A 406 15.81 4.87 38.59
CA ALA A 406 16.92 4.97 37.66
C ALA A 406 16.48 4.78 36.20
N ALA A 407 15.37 5.39 35.77
CA ALA A 407 14.76 5.14 34.46
C ALA A 407 14.02 6.36 33.88
N PHE A 408 13.90 6.43 32.56
CA PHE A 408 12.95 7.33 31.91
C PHE A 408 11.53 6.79 32.03
N VAL A 409 10.58 7.64 32.41
CA VAL A 409 9.16 7.32 32.55
C VAL A 409 8.33 8.38 31.80
N PRO A 410 7.07 8.09 31.44
CA PRO A 410 6.15 9.09 30.92
C PRO A 410 6.10 10.34 31.81
N GLY A 411 6.20 11.50 31.17
CA GLY A 411 6.08 12.83 31.78
C GLY A 411 4.67 13.38 31.60
N ASP A 412 4.53 14.38 30.75
CA ASP A 412 3.27 15.08 30.52
C ASP A 412 2.18 14.15 29.92
N PRO A 413 0.91 14.28 30.33
CA PRO A 413 -0.19 13.52 29.74
C PRO A 413 -0.34 13.77 28.24
N VAL A 414 -0.71 12.71 27.51
CA VAL A 414 -1.15 12.78 26.11
C VAL A 414 -2.65 12.61 26.07
N ALA A 415 -3.37 13.56 25.46
CA ALA A 415 -4.83 13.49 25.36
C ALA A 415 -5.28 12.17 24.70
N GLY A 416 -6.33 11.55 25.25
CA GLY A 416 -6.82 10.25 24.75
C GLY A 416 -5.95 9.03 25.11
N MET A 417 -4.79 9.21 25.73
CA MET A 417 -3.86 8.13 26.06
C MET A 417 -3.52 8.08 27.56
N ALA A 418 -3.46 6.87 28.11
CA ALA A 418 -2.88 6.60 29.43
C ALA A 418 -1.73 5.58 29.31
N VAL A 419 -0.75 5.67 30.20
CA VAL A 419 0.32 4.67 30.35
C VAL A 419 0.26 4.11 31.76
N ALA A 420 0.31 2.79 31.92
CA ALA A 420 0.15 2.14 33.22
C ALA A 420 1.08 0.93 33.41
N GLY A 421 1.32 0.58 34.67
CA GLY A 421 2.17 -0.53 35.08
C GLY A 421 3.65 -0.23 34.88
N ALA A 422 4.43 -1.26 34.55
CA ALA A 422 5.88 -1.10 34.37
C ALA A 422 6.24 -0.13 33.23
N ALA A 423 5.34 0.08 32.25
CA ALA A 423 5.50 1.11 31.22
C ALA A 423 5.45 2.54 31.78
N ASN A 424 4.85 2.73 32.95
CA ASN A 424 4.86 3.98 33.72
C ASN A 424 5.81 3.93 34.94
N GLY A 425 6.71 2.95 34.98
CA GLY A 425 7.67 2.77 36.08
C GLY A 425 7.10 2.18 37.37
N ARG A 426 5.92 1.54 37.33
CA ARG A 426 5.39 0.75 38.46
C ARG A 426 5.84 -0.70 38.33
N PHE A 427 6.90 -1.07 39.06
CA PHE A 427 7.58 -2.36 38.88
C PHE A 427 7.10 -3.45 39.84
N SER A 428 6.30 -3.12 40.86
CA SER A 428 5.63 -4.12 41.70
C SER A 428 4.28 -4.54 41.10
N LEU A 429 3.84 -5.76 41.41
CA LEU A 429 2.56 -6.30 40.93
C LEU A 429 1.37 -5.48 41.45
N ALA A 430 1.38 -5.12 42.73
CA ALA A 430 0.30 -4.36 43.36
C ALA A 430 0.11 -2.97 42.72
N GLU A 431 1.21 -2.22 42.51
CA GLU A 431 1.14 -0.92 41.85
C GLU A 431 0.67 -1.05 40.40
N ALA A 432 1.11 -2.08 39.68
CA ALA A 432 0.73 -2.31 38.30
C ALA A 432 -0.77 -2.62 38.13
N LEU A 433 -1.34 -3.46 38.99
CA LEU A 433 -2.77 -3.76 39.01
C LEU A 433 -3.60 -2.51 39.33
N ALA A 434 -3.22 -1.77 40.37
CA ALA A 434 -3.93 -0.57 40.81
C ALA A 434 -3.91 0.55 39.76
N GLU A 435 -2.77 0.77 39.09
CA GLU A 435 -2.65 1.77 38.03
C GLU A 435 -3.36 1.34 36.74
N GLY A 436 -3.27 0.06 36.38
CA GLY A 436 -4.02 -0.51 35.26
C GLY A 436 -5.54 -0.33 35.41
N TRP A 437 -6.08 -0.69 36.57
CA TRP A 437 -7.49 -0.51 36.91
C TRP A 437 -7.96 0.94 36.71
N ARG A 438 -7.20 1.91 37.25
CA ARG A 438 -7.49 3.35 37.08
C ARG A 438 -7.39 3.80 35.61
N ALA A 439 -6.39 3.31 34.88
CA ALA A 439 -6.20 3.67 33.47
C ALA A 439 -7.35 3.17 32.57
N GLY A 440 -7.95 2.02 32.91
CA GLY A 440 -9.18 1.51 32.28
C GLY A 440 -10.46 2.24 32.66
N GLY A 441 -10.38 3.19 33.61
CA GLY A 441 -11.53 3.94 34.12
C GLY A 441 -12.34 3.20 35.17
N GLY A 442 -11.71 2.29 35.93
CA GLY A 442 -12.34 1.58 37.03
C GLY A 442 -12.56 2.47 38.25
N GLU A 443 -13.75 2.37 38.83
CA GLU A 443 -14.12 2.98 40.11
C GLU A 443 -14.14 1.89 41.20
N GLY A 444 -13.80 2.22 42.45
CA GLY A 444 -13.77 1.24 43.54
C GLY A 444 -12.49 0.38 43.63
N ALA A 445 -12.63 -0.82 44.19
CA ALA A 445 -11.49 -1.69 44.55
C ALA A 445 -10.84 -2.32 43.30
N ALA A 446 -9.54 -2.08 43.14
CA ALA A 446 -8.72 -2.74 42.12
C ALA A 446 -8.41 -4.20 42.50
N PRO A 447 -8.04 -5.07 41.54
CA PRO A 447 -7.54 -6.40 41.83
C PRO A 447 -6.37 -6.37 42.82
N VAL A 448 -6.38 -7.29 43.79
CA VAL A 448 -5.46 -7.28 44.95
C VAL A 448 -4.36 -8.31 44.78
N ALA A 449 -3.11 -7.90 44.91
CA ALA A 449 -1.97 -8.82 44.99
C ALA A 449 -1.93 -9.51 46.37
N GLY A 450 -1.72 -10.83 46.40
CA GLY A 450 -1.85 -11.65 47.62
C GLY A 450 -0.69 -11.53 48.61
N ASP A 451 0.56 -11.53 48.14
CA ASP A 451 1.74 -11.42 49.01
C ASP A 451 2.24 -9.97 49.07
N ALA A 452 2.74 -9.55 50.24
CA ALA A 452 3.43 -8.27 50.39
C ALA A 452 4.78 -8.31 49.64
N GLU A 453 4.76 -7.95 48.36
CA GLU A 453 5.98 -7.78 47.57
C GLU A 453 6.82 -6.65 48.16
N ALA A 454 8.11 -6.91 48.40
CA ALA A 454 9.03 -5.86 48.83
C ALA A 454 9.06 -4.75 47.76
N ALA A 455 9.09 -3.48 48.20
CA ALA A 455 9.16 -2.35 47.29
C ALA A 455 10.35 -2.48 46.33
N PHE A 456 10.18 -2.04 45.08
CA PHE A 456 11.28 -2.01 44.13
C PHE A 456 12.35 -1.03 44.61
N ALA A 457 13.56 -1.53 44.85
CA ALA A 457 14.71 -0.75 45.26
C ALA A 457 15.82 -0.90 44.22
N VAL A 458 16.50 0.19 43.89
CA VAL A 458 17.58 0.21 42.89
C VAL A 458 18.68 1.19 43.31
N VAL A 459 19.93 0.84 43.02
CA VAL A 459 21.06 1.76 43.05
C VAL A 459 21.55 2.02 41.62
N PRO A 460 21.78 3.29 41.22
CA PRO A 460 22.31 3.60 39.89
C PRO A 460 23.65 2.89 39.62
N ALA A 461 23.75 2.20 38.48
CA ALA A 461 24.93 1.43 38.08
C ALA A 461 25.30 1.75 36.63
N TRP A 462 25.74 2.99 36.39
CA TRP A 462 26.06 3.50 35.06
C TRP A 462 27.51 3.23 34.64
N PRO A 463 27.80 3.18 33.32
CA PRO A 463 29.17 3.03 32.82
C PRO A 463 30.07 4.16 33.31
N LYS A 464 31.26 3.82 33.83
CA LYS A 464 32.23 4.80 34.34
C LYS A 464 33.31 5.08 33.30
N ALA A 465 33.51 6.36 32.97
CA ALA A 465 34.56 6.77 32.05
C ALA A 465 35.94 6.27 32.50
N GLY A 466 36.75 5.75 31.58
CA GLY A 466 38.09 5.23 31.87
C GLY A 466 38.13 3.84 32.54
N ALA A 467 36.99 3.15 32.70
CA ALA A 467 36.97 1.78 33.19
C ALA A 467 37.82 0.84 32.33
N LYS A 468 38.51 -0.11 32.99
CA LYS A 468 39.41 -1.07 32.33
C LYS A 468 38.60 -2.17 31.60
N GLY A 469 39.24 -2.78 30.59
CA GLY A 469 38.65 -3.85 29.79
C GLY A 469 37.72 -3.36 28.68
N ARG A 470 37.25 -4.28 27.82
CA ARG A 470 36.30 -3.96 26.76
C ARG A 470 34.89 -4.04 27.30
N GLN A 471 34.26 -2.88 27.46
CA GLN A 471 32.90 -2.76 27.98
C GLN A 471 31.92 -2.45 26.84
N TRP A 472 30.95 -3.33 26.63
CA TRP A 472 30.00 -3.24 25.51
C TRP A 472 28.73 -2.51 25.95
N ILE A 473 28.32 -1.56 25.11
CA ILE A 473 27.11 -0.75 25.29
C ILE A 473 26.04 -1.25 24.33
N ASP A 474 26.37 -1.38 23.04
CA ASP A 474 25.50 -1.95 22.02
C ASP A 474 26.06 -3.29 21.56
N LEU A 475 25.33 -4.35 21.91
CA LEU A 475 25.76 -5.70 21.62
C LEU A 475 25.68 -6.00 20.12
N GLN A 476 24.63 -5.60 19.41
CA GLN A 476 24.43 -5.99 18.01
C GLN A 476 25.38 -5.23 17.07
N ASN A 477 25.53 -3.92 17.29
CA ASN A 477 26.38 -3.05 16.46
C ASN A 477 27.83 -2.92 16.95
N ASP A 478 28.22 -3.71 17.97
CA ASP A 478 29.58 -3.75 18.49
C ASP A 478 30.08 -2.38 19.04
N VAL A 479 29.20 -1.59 19.64
CA VAL A 479 29.55 -0.29 20.24
C VAL A 479 30.03 -0.48 21.67
N THR A 480 31.20 0.08 21.97
CA THR A 480 31.81 0.01 23.31
C THR A 480 31.80 1.37 24.02
N LEU A 481 32.07 1.36 25.33
CA LEU A 481 32.25 2.60 26.10
C LEU A 481 33.39 3.48 25.53
N LYS A 482 34.43 2.84 24.97
CA LYS A 482 35.52 3.54 24.28
C LYS A 482 35.02 4.33 23.07
N ASP A 483 34.05 3.81 22.33
CA ASP A 483 33.48 4.48 21.16
C ASP A 483 32.63 5.69 21.57
N VAL A 484 31.89 5.61 22.68
CA VAL A 484 31.18 6.76 23.26
C VAL A 484 32.17 7.86 23.68
N ALA A 485 33.26 7.47 24.37
CA ALA A 485 34.32 8.40 24.76
C ALA A 485 35.05 9.02 23.55
N LEU A 486 35.26 8.24 22.48
CA LEU A 486 35.81 8.73 21.21
C LEU A 486 34.88 9.76 20.58
N ALA A 487 33.57 9.49 20.51
CA ALA A 487 32.60 10.41 19.95
C ALA A 487 32.59 11.76 20.72
N ALA A 488 32.58 11.71 22.05
CA ALA A 488 32.67 12.90 22.88
C ALA A 488 33.98 13.68 22.67
N ARG A 489 35.12 12.97 22.53
CA ARG A 489 36.44 13.58 22.25
C ARG A 489 36.48 14.25 20.88
N GLU A 490 35.81 13.67 19.88
CA GLU A 490 35.64 14.27 18.54
C GLU A 490 34.49 15.30 18.49
N ASN A 491 34.05 15.77 19.65
CA ASN A 491 33.06 16.84 19.84
C ASN A 491 31.64 16.53 19.36
N PHE A 492 31.28 15.25 19.23
CA PHE A 492 29.88 14.84 19.05
C PHE A 492 29.16 14.89 20.40
N ARG A 493 28.53 16.02 20.72
CA ARG A 493 27.86 16.27 22.02
C ARG A 493 26.39 15.81 22.06
N SER A 494 25.66 15.99 20.97
CA SER A 494 24.27 15.55 20.86
C SER A 494 24.16 14.03 20.84
N VAL A 495 23.15 13.47 21.52
CA VAL A 495 22.84 12.03 21.48
C VAL A 495 22.50 11.54 20.08
N GLU A 496 21.95 12.43 19.24
CA GLU A 496 21.66 12.17 17.85
C GLU A 496 22.95 12.09 17.00
N HIS A 497 24.00 12.83 17.37
CA HIS A 497 25.33 12.70 16.78
C HIS A 497 26.04 11.43 17.27
N LEU A 498 25.99 11.14 18.57
CA LEU A 498 26.54 9.90 19.14
C LEU A 498 25.94 8.68 18.42
N LYS A 499 24.62 8.64 18.28
CA LYS A 499 23.89 7.59 17.53
C LYS A 499 24.43 7.44 16.11
N ARG A 500 24.47 8.51 15.32
CA ARG A 500 24.89 8.45 13.90
C ARG A 500 26.36 8.10 13.73
N TYR A 501 27.23 8.61 14.60
CA TYR A 501 28.67 8.38 14.53
C TYR A 501 29.07 6.96 14.95
N THR A 502 28.46 6.45 16.02
CA THR A 502 28.81 5.14 16.58
C THR A 502 27.93 4.00 16.09
N THR A 503 26.76 4.31 15.51
CA THR A 503 25.64 3.37 15.23
C THR A 503 24.92 2.83 16.47
N LEU A 504 25.16 3.42 17.65
CA LEU A 504 24.45 3.09 18.90
C LEU A 504 22.93 3.15 18.72
N GLY A 505 22.24 2.06 19.03
CA GLY A 505 20.78 1.98 18.99
C GLY A 505 20.16 1.96 17.59
N MET A 506 20.97 1.74 16.54
CA MET A 506 20.50 1.64 15.15
C MET A 506 20.31 0.20 14.67
N ALA A 507 20.58 -0.78 15.52
CA ALA A 507 20.44 -2.21 15.25
C ALA A 507 18.97 -2.65 15.12
N THR A 508 18.74 -3.93 14.81
CA THR A 508 17.38 -4.49 14.61
C THR A 508 16.54 -4.57 15.90
N ASP A 509 17.18 -4.46 17.07
CA ASP A 509 16.54 -4.29 18.37
C ASP A 509 16.14 -2.84 18.66
N GLN A 510 16.64 -1.87 17.87
CA GLN A 510 16.42 -0.42 17.99
C GLN A 510 16.86 0.14 19.36
N GLY A 511 17.94 -0.41 19.92
CA GLY A 511 18.55 0.09 21.15
C GLY A 511 17.74 -0.13 22.42
N LYS A 512 16.84 -1.13 22.42
CA LYS A 512 16.05 -1.54 23.59
C LYS A 512 16.94 -1.86 24.81
N THR A 513 18.16 -2.34 24.57
CA THR A 513 19.12 -2.73 25.61
C THR A 513 20.32 -1.78 25.74
N SER A 514 20.61 -0.99 24.70
CA SER A 514 21.85 -0.20 24.60
C SER A 514 21.68 1.28 24.90
N ASN A 515 20.54 1.88 24.53
CA ASN A 515 20.36 3.33 24.55
C ASN A 515 20.59 3.93 25.93
N MET A 516 19.97 3.38 26.98
CA MET A 516 20.07 3.94 28.33
C MET A 516 21.53 3.99 28.84
N ASN A 517 22.30 2.92 28.63
CA ASN A 517 23.70 2.87 29.05
C ASN A 517 24.57 3.80 28.21
N GLY A 518 24.31 3.94 26.91
CA GLY A 518 25.03 4.88 26.05
C GLY A 518 24.74 6.35 26.39
N LEU A 519 23.49 6.67 26.70
CA LEU A 519 23.07 8.00 27.17
C LEU A 519 23.70 8.33 28.52
N ALA A 520 23.64 7.41 29.49
CA ALA A 520 24.24 7.60 30.81
C ALA A 520 25.77 7.75 30.73
N ALA A 521 26.44 6.99 29.87
CA ALA A 521 27.86 7.15 29.60
C ALA A 521 28.17 8.53 29.01
N MET A 522 27.39 8.97 28.02
CA MET A 522 27.56 10.27 27.39
C MET A 522 27.34 11.43 28.38
N ALA A 523 26.31 11.34 29.21
CA ALA A 523 26.01 12.27 30.28
C ALA A 523 27.22 12.40 31.24
N ALA A 524 27.73 11.26 31.73
CA ALA A 524 28.88 11.22 32.62
C ALA A 524 30.16 11.79 31.98
N ILE A 525 30.44 11.46 30.71
CA ILE A 525 31.64 11.93 29.98
C ILE A 525 31.59 13.44 29.71
N THR A 526 30.40 13.98 29.48
CA THR A 526 30.20 15.41 29.15
C THR A 526 29.88 16.29 30.35
N GLY A 527 29.69 15.71 31.54
CA GLY A 527 29.28 16.45 32.74
C GLY A 527 27.82 16.94 32.70
N SER A 528 26.97 16.33 31.87
CA SER A 528 25.53 16.63 31.78
C SER A 528 24.70 15.69 32.64
N SER A 529 23.47 16.07 32.98
CA SER A 529 22.50 15.11 33.55
C SER A 529 21.99 14.16 32.47
N ILE A 530 21.50 12.99 32.88
CA ILE A 530 20.88 12.01 31.96
C ILE A 530 19.66 12.63 31.27
N GLU A 531 18.85 13.38 32.02
CA GLU A 531 17.68 14.07 31.49
C GLU A 531 18.05 15.13 30.44
N ALA A 532 19.04 15.99 30.72
CA ALA A 532 19.50 17.02 29.79
C ALA A 532 20.17 16.46 28.53
N THR A 533 20.77 15.28 28.63
CA THR A 533 21.34 14.56 27.49
C THR A 533 20.24 14.13 26.51
N GLY A 534 19.04 13.83 27.03
CA GLY A 534 17.85 13.52 26.24
C GLY A 534 17.86 12.12 25.64
N THR A 535 16.70 11.64 25.18
CA THR A 535 16.59 10.39 24.43
C THR A 535 16.66 10.64 22.92
N THR A 536 16.97 9.61 22.15
CA THR A 536 16.80 9.68 20.69
C THR A 536 15.33 9.54 20.30
N THR A 537 14.97 9.96 19.09
CA THR A 537 13.57 9.91 18.65
C THR A 537 13.04 8.47 18.53
N TYR A 538 11.92 8.18 19.19
CA TYR A 538 11.17 6.93 19.01
C TYR A 538 10.36 6.98 17.72
N ARG A 539 10.49 5.96 16.86
CA ARG A 539 9.81 5.89 15.56
C ARG A 539 9.05 4.58 15.41
N PRO A 540 7.94 4.55 14.66
CA PRO A 540 7.42 3.29 14.16
C PRO A 540 8.37 2.71 13.09
N PRO A 541 8.43 1.37 12.94
CA PRO A 541 7.71 0.40 13.74
C PRO A 541 8.46 0.01 15.04
N PHE A 542 7.74 -0.36 16.11
CA PHE A 542 8.29 -0.83 17.39
C PHE A 542 9.21 -2.07 17.24
N VAL A 543 8.84 -2.95 16.32
CA VAL A 543 9.63 -4.09 15.83
C VAL A 543 9.64 -4.06 14.31
N PRO A 544 10.64 -4.66 13.62
CA PRO A 544 10.59 -4.83 12.18
C PRO A 544 9.28 -5.52 11.74
N VAL A 545 8.61 -4.95 10.74
CA VAL A 545 7.37 -5.47 10.15
C VAL A 545 7.67 -5.88 8.71
N PRO A 546 7.27 -7.08 8.26
CA PRO A 546 7.53 -7.47 6.88
C PRO A 546 6.74 -6.57 5.91
N PHE A 547 7.35 -6.18 4.79
CA PHE A 547 6.72 -5.27 3.81
C PHE A 547 5.37 -5.78 3.29
N GLY A 548 5.17 -7.11 3.28
CA GLY A 548 3.89 -7.71 2.96
C GLY A 548 2.73 -7.23 3.84
N ILE A 549 2.95 -6.85 5.12
CA ILE A 549 1.90 -6.37 6.03
C ILE A 549 1.42 -4.99 5.57
N VAL A 550 2.36 -4.14 5.15
CA VAL A 550 2.08 -2.79 4.69
C VAL A 550 1.47 -2.80 3.30
N ALA A 551 2.04 -3.59 2.38
CA ALA A 551 1.52 -3.75 1.02
C ALA A 551 0.13 -4.40 1.01
N GLY A 552 -0.12 -5.31 1.95
CA GLY A 552 -1.37 -6.06 2.07
C GLY A 552 -1.71 -6.74 0.75
N ARG A 553 -2.80 -6.27 0.14
CA ARG A 553 -3.41 -6.76 -1.11
C ARG A 553 -2.99 -5.99 -2.35
N ARG A 554 -2.26 -4.87 -2.23
CA ARG A 554 -1.86 -4.03 -3.38
C ARG A 554 -0.69 -4.68 -4.13
N ARG A 555 -0.95 -5.79 -4.82
CA ARG A 555 0.05 -6.57 -5.58
C ARG A 555 -0.53 -7.08 -6.90
N GLY A 556 0.36 -7.37 -7.85
CA GLY A 556 -0.05 -7.80 -9.19
C GLY A 556 -1.04 -6.82 -9.81
N GLN A 557 -2.17 -7.33 -10.28
CA GLN A 557 -3.22 -6.52 -10.89
C GLN A 557 -3.97 -5.63 -9.88
N LEU A 558 -3.88 -5.91 -8.58
CA LEU A 558 -4.50 -5.11 -7.52
C LEU A 558 -3.64 -3.90 -7.11
N PHE A 559 -2.42 -3.77 -7.64
CA PHE A 559 -1.55 -2.63 -7.35
C PHE A 559 -2.06 -1.35 -8.01
N ASN A 560 -2.52 -1.45 -9.26
CA ASN A 560 -3.14 -0.37 -10.02
C ASN A 560 -4.26 -0.94 -10.91
N PRO A 561 -5.53 -1.02 -10.43
CA PRO A 561 -6.63 -1.55 -11.21
C PRO A 561 -6.91 -0.68 -12.44
N VAL A 562 -6.84 -1.26 -13.64
CA VAL A 562 -7.21 -0.59 -14.89
C VAL A 562 -8.69 -0.79 -15.23
N ARG A 563 -9.33 0.23 -15.80
CA ARG A 563 -10.72 0.20 -16.26
C ARG A 563 -10.87 -0.65 -17.52
N ARG A 564 -12.00 -1.35 -17.64
CA ARG A 564 -12.30 -2.32 -18.72
C ARG A 564 -13.38 -1.77 -19.64
N LEU A 565 -13.19 -1.91 -20.96
CA LEU A 565 -14.20 -1.51 -21.95
C LEU A 565 -15.40 -2.45 -21.90
N VAL A 566 -16.60 -1.90 -22.13
CA VAL A 566 -17.82 -2.73 -22.30
C VAL A 566 -17.70 -3.66 -23.51
N LEU A 567 -17.00 -3.22 -24.55
CA LEU A 567 -16.75 -3.98 -25.77
C LEU A 567 -15.47 -4.84 -25.71
N GLU A 568 -14.85 -5.03 -24.54
CA GLU A 568 -13.58 -5.77 -24.41
C GLU A 568 -13.65 -7.15 -25.07
N ASP A 569 -14.70 -7.92 -24.82
CA ASP A 569 -14.83 -9.27 -25.36
C ASP A 569 -14.98 -9.27 -26.89
N ALA A 570 -15.72 -8.30 -27.45
CA ALA A 570 -15.86 -8.14 -28.89
C ALA A 570 -14.51 -7.79 -29.54
N HIS A 571 -13.74 -6.88 -28.92
CA HIS A 571 -12.40 -6.53 -29.37
C HIS A 571 -11.44 -7.73 -29.31
N ARG A 572 -11.48 -8.53 -28.23
CA ARG A 572 -10.68 -9.76 -28.11
C ARG A 572 -11.04 -10.78 -29.18
N ALA A 573 -12.32 -10.96 -29.46
CA ALA A 573 -12.79 -11.84 -30.53
C ALA A 573 -12.33 -11.37 -31.92
N ALA A 574 -12.22 -10.05 -32.12
CA ALA A 574 -11.65 -9.44 -33.32
C ALA A 574 -10.10 -9.48 -33.39
N GLY A 575 -9.43 -10.11 -32.41
CA GLY A 575 -7.98 -10.24 -32.40
C GLY A 575 -7.22 -9.03 -31.84
N ALA A 576 -7.87 -8.21 -31.00
CA ALA A 576 -7.21 -7.06 -30.36
C ALA A 576 -6.08 -7.47 -29.41
N VAL A 577 -4.94 -6.79 -29.53
CA VAL A 577 -3.92 -6.73 -28.50
C VAL A 577 -4.16 -5.49 -27.64
N PHE A 578 -4.15 -5.64 -26.32
CA PHE A 578 -4.49 -4.57 -25.39
C PHE A 578 -3.27 -3.96 -24.72
N ARG A 579 -3.30 -2.65 -24.49
CA ARG A 579 -2.36 -1.90 -23.64
C ARG A 579 -3.11 -0.92 -22.75
N GLU A 580 -2.40 -0.39 -21.75
CA GLU A 580 -2.93 0.65 -20.87
C GLU A 580 -2.79 2.03 -21.51
N TYR A 581 -3.91 2.75 -21.60
CA TYR A 581 -3.95 4.15 -22.03
C TYR A 581 -4.87 4.94 -21.10
N GLY A 582 -4.33 5.92 -20.38
CA GLY A 582 -5.12 6.79 -19.49
C GLY A 582 -5.88 6.03 -18.39
N GLY A 583 -5.30 4.95 -17.84
CA GLY A 583 -5.95 4.11 -16.82
C GLY A 583 -6.99 3.11 -17.36
N TRP A 584 -7.12 3.01 -18.69
CA TRP A 584 -8.00 2.04 -19.36
C TRP A 584 -7.20 0.97 -20.10
N LEU A 585 -7.71 -0.25 -20.10
CA LEU A 585 -7.23 -1.31 -20.98
C LEU A 585 -7.92 -1.19 -22.35
N ARG A 586 -7.22 -0.72 -23.38
CA ARG A 586 -7.77 -0.44 -24.72
C ARG A 586 -7.07 -1.25 -25.83
N PRO A 587 -7.74 -1.53 -26.97
CA PRO A 587 -7.11 -2.10 -28.15
C PRO A 587 -5.99 -1.19 -28.66
N ALA A 588 -4.77 -1.69 -28.64
CA ALA A 588 -3.60 -1.03 -29.20
C ALA A 588 -3.54 -1.22 -30.71
N TRP A 589 -3.76 -2.46 -31.17
CA TRP A 589 -3.92 -2.87 -32.58
C TRP A 589 -4.67 -4.21 -32.64
N TYR A 590 -5.01 -4.66 -33.85
CA TYR A 590 -5.70 -5.91 -34.14
C TYR A 590 -4.85 -6.78 -35.07
N GLY A 591 -4.72 -8.06 -34.72
CA GLY A 591 -3.94 -9.03 -35.48
C GLY A 591 -2.75 -9.61 -34.72
N ALA A 592 -2.10 -10.59 -35.34
CA ALA A 592 -0.99 -11.35 -34.77
C ALA A 592 0.37 -11.05 -35.45
N GLY A 593 0.40 -10.13 -36.42
CA GLY A 593 1.64 -9.66 -37.04
C GLY A 593 2.52 -8.83 -36.09
N SER A 594 3.61 -8.29 -36.63
CA SER A 594 4.45 -7.35 -35.88
C SER A 594 3.67 -6.07 -35.59
N GLU A 595 3.93 -5.45 -34.43
CA GLU A 595 3.28 -4.19 -34.02
C GLU A 595 3.38 -3.12 -35.11
N ALA A 596 4.58 -2.86 -35.62
CA ALA A 596 4.79 -1.87 -36.67
C ALA A 596 4.01 -2.20 -37.96
N GLY A 597 3.92 -3.48 -38.33
CA GLY A 597 3.21 -3.92 -39.53
C GLY A 597 1.69 -3.74 -39.41
N GLU A 598 1.11 -4.16 -38.28
CA GLU A 598 -0.33 -4.04 -38.05
C GLU A 598 -0.77 -2.58 -37.90
N VAL A 599 0.00 -1.76 -37.16
CA VAL A 599 -0.27 -0.33 -37.00
C VAL A 599 -0.21 0.40 -38.34
N ALA A 600 0.79 0.12 -39.18
CA ALA A 600 0.89 0.71 -40.52
C ALA A 600 -0.25 0.26 -41.45
N ARG A 601 -0.65 -1.02 -41.38
CA ARG A 601 -1.80 -1.56 -42.14
C ARG A 601 -3.09 -0.85 -41.74
N GLU A 602 -3.39 -0.77 -40.45
CA GLU A 602 -4.58 -0.10 -39.93
C GLU A 602 -4.62 1.39 -40.32
N ALA A 603 -3.51 2.12 -40.16
CA ALA A 603 -3.42 3.52 -40.56
C ALA A 603 -3.67 3.71 -42.06
N SER A 604 -3.09 2.85 -42.91
CA SER A 604 -3.29 2.88 -44.36
C SER A 604 -4.75 2.62 -44.73
N LEU A 605 -5.36 1.59 -44.13
CA LEU A 605 -6.77 1.25 -44.38
C LEU A 605 -7.71 2.37 -43.93
N ALA A 606 -7.43 3.06 -42.81
CA ALA A 606 -8.25 4.17 -42.33
C ALA A 606 -8.32 5.32 -43.34
N ARG A 607 -7.22 5.56 -44.09
CA ARG A 607 -7.17 6.59 -45.15
C ARG A 607 -7.81 6.14 -46.47
N GLN A 608 -7.96 4.83 -46.68
CA GLN A 608 -8.51 4.24 -47.91
C GLN A 608 -10.00 3.88 -47.80
N THR A 609 -10.47 3.54 -46.61
CA THR A 609 -11.78 2.91 -46.36
C THR A 609 -12.51 3.58 -45.19
N VAL A 610 -12.81 2.84 -44.12
CA VAL A 610 -13.36 3.37 -42.86
C VAL A 610 -12.89 2.51 -41.67
N GLY A 611 -12.20 3.13 -40.73
CA GLY A 611 -11.85 2.52 -39.45
C GLY A 611 -12.92 2.82 -38.39
N ILE A 612 -13.18 1.84 -37.51
CA ILE A 612 -14.09 1.98 -36.37
C ILE A 612 -13.26 1.92 -35.07
N LEU A 613 -13.16 3.04 -34.37
CA LEU A 613 -12.44 3.17 -33.10
C LEU A 613 -13.41 3.18 -31.92
N ASP A 614 -13.06 2.48 -30.85
CA ASP A 614 -13.76 2.62 -29.56
C ASP A 614 -13.23 3.84 -28.78
N GLY A 615 -13.97 4.94 -28.89
CA GLY A 615 -13.75 6.22 -28.23
C GLY A 615 -14.47 6.35 -26.87
N SER A 616 -15.13 5.30 -26.39
CA SER A 616 -15.93 5.33 -25.15
C SER A 616 -15.18 5.92 -23.94
N PRO A 617 -13.87 5.66 -23.72
CA PRO A 617 -13.13 6.22 -22.58
C PRO A 617 -12.95 7.74 -22.56
N LEU A 618 -13.18 8.45 -23.67
CA LEU A 618 -13.05 9.92 -23.70
C LEU A 618 -14.07 10.58 -22.78
N GLY A 619 -13.69 11.65 -22.10
CA GLY A 619 -14.57 12.34 -21.18
C GLY A 619 -15.85 12.82 -21.83
N LYS A 620 -16.97 12.69 -21.12
CA LYS A 620 -18.25 13.29 -21.45
C LYS A 620 -18.78 13.88 -20.15
N ILE A 621 -18.47 15.15 -19.90
CA ILE A 621 -18.86 15.84 -18.68
C ILE A 621 -19.93 16.87 -19.06
N GLU A 622 -21.16 16.64 -18.61
CA GLU A 622 -22.28 17.54 -18.88
C GLU A 622 -22.28 18.68 -17.86
N VAL A 623 -22.35 19.91 -18.37
CA VAL A 623 -22.49 21.14 -17.58
C VAL A 623 -23.84 21.74 -17.94
N MET A 624 -24.73 21.81 -16.95
CA MET A 624 -26.15 22.10 -17.16
C MET A 624 -26.63 23.23 -16.26
N GLY A 625 -27.59 24.02 -16.72
CA GLY A 625 -28.25 25.10 -15.99
C GLY A 625 -28.00 26.49 -16.57
N PRO A 626 -28.71 27.52 -16.07
CA PRO A 626 -28.66 28.88 -16.60
C PRO A 626 -27.26 29.50 -16.63
N ASP A 627 -26.36 29.09 -15.73
CA ASP A 627 -24.99 29.62 -15.67
C ASP A 627 -23.94 28.67 -16.30
N ALA A 628 -24.38 27.61 -17.01
CA ALA A 628 -23.49 26.62 -17.60
C ALA A 628 -22.47 27.27 -18.55
N GLY A 629 -22.92 28.20 -19.40
CA GLY A 629 -22.07 28.95 -20.33
C GLY A 629 -20.95 29.73 -19.62
N ALA A 630 -21.26 30.35 -18.48
CA ALA A 630 -20.30 31.13 -17.71
C ALA A 630 -19.24 30.23 -17.04
N LEU A 631 -19.66 29.08 -16.50
CA LEU A 631 -18.74 28.12 -15.88
C LEU A 631 -17.77 27.52 -16.92
N VAL A 632 -18.27 27.12 -18.10
CA VAL A 632 -17.41 26.56 -19.15
C VAL A 632 -16.48 27.61 -19.76
N ASP A 633 -16.93 28.85 -19.92
CA ASP A 633 -16.09 29.96 -20.38
C ASP A 633 -14.95 30.23 -19.38
N PHE A 634 -15.25 30.24 -18.09
CA PHE A 634 -14.25 30.47 -17.05
C PHE A 634 -13.17 29.39 -17.03
N ASN A 635 -13.55 28.14 -17.31
CA ASN A 635 -12.64 26.99 -17.31
C ASN A 635 -11.95 26.72 -18.67
N SER A 636 -12.35 27.40 -19.74
CA SER A 636 -11.77 27.22 -21.07
C SER A 636 -10.89 28.41 -21.45
N TYR A 637 -9.82 28.16 -22.21
CA TYR A 637 -9.01 29.20 -22.81
C TYR A 637 -9.81 30.03 -23.83
N SER A 638 -10.72 29.38 -24.56
CA SER A 638 -11.60 30.02 -25.55
C SER A 638 -12.97 30.33 -24.95
N THR A 639 -13.63 31.38 -25.44
CA THR A 639 -15.04 31.64 -25.12
C THR A 639 -15.92 30.63 -25.86
N LEU A 640 -16.70 29.82 -25.15
CA LEU A 640 -17.57 28.76 -25.65
C LEU A 640 -19.05 29.18 -25.67
N SER A 641 -19.46 30.08 -24.78
CA SER A 641 -20.83 30.57 -24.68
C SER A 641 -21.39 31.18 -25.97
N THR A 642 -20.51 31.77 -26.80
CA THR A 642 -20.84 32.40 -28.09
C THR A 642 -21.10 31.42 -29.23
N LEU A 643 -20.89 30.12 -29.04
CA LEU A 643 -21.27 29.12 -30.03
C LEU A 643 -22.78 29.10 -30.21
N LYS A 644 -23.24 28.77 -31.43
CA LYS A 644 -24.64 28.40 -31.64
C LYS A 644 -24.87 26.98 -31.12
N PRO A 645 -26.05 26.65 -30.58
CA PRO A 645 -26.43 25.25 -30.32
C PRO A 645 -26.17 24.34 -31.52
N GLY A 646 -25.76 23.11 -31.27
CA GLY A 646 -25.35 22.16 -32.32
C GLY A 646 -23.94 22.40 -32.89
N ARG A 647 -23.15 23.30 -32.29
CA ARG A 647 -21.75 23.54 -32.67
C ARG A 647 -20.77 23.06 -31.62
N ILE A 648 -19.60 22.67 -32.10
CA ILE A 648 -18.50 22.14 -31.32
C ILE A 648 -17.29 23.07 -31.47
N ARG A 649 -16.50 23.21 -30.42
CA ARG A 649 -15.20 23.91 -30.48
C ARG A 649 -14.13 23.12 -29.75
N TYR A 650 -12.98 22.97 -30.40
CA TYR A 650 -11.77 22.48 -29.75
C TYR A 650 -11.15 23.61 -28.91
N GLY A 651 -10.64 23.28 -27.74
CA GLY A 651 -9.99 24.24 -26.87
C GLY A 651 -9.15 23.60 -25.78
N PHE A 652 -8.49 24.46 -25.01
CA PHE A 652 -7.66 24.06 -23.89
C PHE A 652 -8.35 24.40 -22.57
N MET A 653 -8.22 23.51 -21.60
CA MET A 653 -8.37 23.83 -20.19
C MET A 653 -6.99 24.13 -19.63
N LEU A 654 -6.83 25.25 -18.92
CA LEU A 654 -5.54 25.66 -18.36
C LEU A 654 -5.49 25.40 -16.85
N THR A 655 -4.28 25.31 -16.31
CA THR A 655 -4.05 25.54 -14.88
C THR A 655 -3.99 27.04 -14.58
N GLU A 656 -4.02 27.42 -13.31
CA GLU A 656 -3.77 28.81 -12.90
C GLU A 656 -2.40 29.33 -13.35
N GLY A 657 -1.41 28.43 -13.54
CA GLY A 657 -0.10 28.74 -14.10
C GLY A 657 -0.13 29.07 -15.61
N GLY A 658 -1.29 29.00 -16.27
CA GLY A 658 -1.46 29.30 -17.70
C GLY A 658 -0.95 28.20 -18.63
N VAL A 659 -0.57 27.03 -18.08
CA VAL A 659 -0.14 25.86 -18.86
C VAL A 659 -1.34 24.99 -19.21
N VAL A 660 -1.27 24.30 -20.35
CA VAL A 660 -2.32 23.40 -20.80
C VAL A 660 -2.42 22.23 -19.81
N TYR A 661 -3.59 22.10 -19.20
CA TYR A 661 -3.92 21.01 -18.29
C TYR A 661 -4.48 19.82 -19.06
N ASP A 662 -5.46 20.09 -19.91
CA ASP A 662 -6.06 19.13 -20.82
C ASP A 662 -6.61 19.86 -22.05
N ASP A 663 -6.96 19.08 -23.07
CA ASP A 663 -7.56 19.57 -24.30
C ASP A 663 -8.75 18.69 -24.70
N GLY A 664 -9.59 19.23 -25.55
CA GLY A 664 -10.75 18.49 -26.02
C GLY A 664 -11.74 19.36 -26.77
N VAL A 665 -12.85 18.73 -27.12
CA VAL A 665 -13.95 19.41 -27.77
C VAL A 665 -15.06 19.70 -26.76
N VAL A 666 -15.67 20.88 -26.86
CA VAL A 666 -16.88 21.19 -26.12
C VAL A 666 -18.03 21.34 -27.10
N SER A 667 -19.07 20.55 -26.90
CA SER A 667 -20.30 20.61 -27.69
C SER A 667 -21.33 21.47 -26.95
N LYS A 668 -21.89 22.48 -27.62
CA LYS A 668 -23.00 23.26 -27.09
C LYS A 668 -24.31 22.61 -27.53
N VAL A 669 -24.99 21.95 -26.60
CA VAL A 669 -26.29 21.29 -26.84
C VAL A 669 -27.39 22.35 -26.85
N SER A 670 -27.40 23.23 -25.85
CA SER A 670 -28.26 24.41 -25.76
C SER A 670 -27.52 25.54 -25.04
N ASP A 671 -28.14 26.70 -24.82
CA ASP A 671 -27.55 27.79 -24.04
C ASP A 671 -27.32 27.42 -22.56
N GLU A 672 -28.04 26.40 -22.07
CA GLU A 672 -27.98 25.90 -20.69
C GLU A 672 -27.37 24.49 -20.59
N HIS A 673 -26.81 23.95 -21.67
CA HIS A 673 -26.28 22.59 -21.67
C HIS A 673 -25.06 22.43 -22.60
N TYR A 674 -23.94 22.05 -21.99
CA TYR A 674 -22.67 21.80 -22.65
C TYR A 674 -22.15 20.39 -22.33
N ILE A 675 -21.50 19.76 -23.30
CA ILE A 675 -20.77 18.50 -23.08
C ILE A 675 -19.28 18.81 -23.26
N VAL A 676 -18.54 18.79 -22.16
CA VAL A 676 -17.08 18.98 -22.13
C VAL A 676 -16.42 17.61 -22.33
N SER A 677 -15.77 17.43 -23.47
CA SER A 677 -14.89 16.29 -23.72
C SER A 677 -13.47 16.58 -23.25
N CYS A 678 -12.79 15.53 -22.81
CA CYS A 678 -11.43 15.59 -22.28
C CYS A 678 -10.71 14.25 -22.52
N SER A 679 -9.39 14.25 -22.36
CA SER A 679 -8.60 13.03 -22.51
C SER A 679 -9.03 11.95 -21.50
N SER A 680 -8.95 10.68 -21.91
CA SER A 680 -9.44 9.55 -21.09
C SER A 680 -8.79 9.45 -19.70
N GLY A 681 -7.54 9.90 -19.57
CA GLY A 681 -6.81 9.90 -18.29
C GLY A 681 -7.19 11.07 -17.37
N HIS A 682 -7.70 12.17 -17.92
CA HIS A 682 -8.02 13.38 -17.17
C HIS A 682 -9.51 13.52 -16.81
N VAL A 683 -10.38 12.57 -17.18
CA VAL A 683 -11.81 12.61 -16.82
C VAL A 683 -12.05 12.92 -15.34
N PRO A 684 -11.41 12.24 -14.36
CA PRO A 684 -11.61 12.57 -12.95
C PRO A 684 -11.14 13.99 -12.59
N GLY A 685 -10.02 14.43 -13.17
CA GLY A 685 -9.40 15.73 -12.90
C GLY A 685 -10.18 16.90 -13.48
N VAL A 686 -10.66 16.78 -14.72
CA VAL A 686 -11.51 17.79 -15.38
C VAL A 686 -12.85 17.92 -14.67
N ALA A 687 -13.49 16.80 -14.31
CA ALA A 687 -14.74 16.84 -13.55
C ALA A 687 -14.56 17.50 -12.18
N ALA A 688 -13.47 17.15 -11.46
CA ALA A 688 -13.16 17.77 -10.17
C ALA A 688 -12.89 19.27 -10.29
N ARG A 689 -12.18 19.72 -11.33
CA ARG A 689 -11.92 21.16 -11.54
C ARG A 689 -13.19 21.94 -11.86
N LEU A 690 -14.06 21.40 -12.73
CA LEU A 690 -15.35 22.03 -12.99
C LEU A 690 -16.16 22.16 -11.70
N GLU A 691 -16.16 21.12 -10.86
CA GLU A 691 -16.85 21.12 -9.56
C GLU A 691 -16.21 22.08 -8.53
N GLU A 692 -14.88 22.16 -8.47
CA GLU A 692 -14.12 23.10 -7.63
C GLU A 692 -14.56 24.54 -7.92
N TRP A 693 -14.49 24.96 -9.18
CA TRP A 693 -14.90 26.32 -9.54
C TRP A 693 -16.40 26.55 -9.40
N ARG A 694 -17.22 25.51 -9.64
CA ARG A 694 -18.66 25.56 -9.39
C ARG A 694 -18.98 25.84 -7.92
N GLN A 695 -18.25 25.23 -6.98
CA GLN A 695 -18.44 25.42 -5.53
C GLN A 695 -17.86 26.75 -5.03
N ASP A 696 -16.71 27.17 -5.56
CA ASP A 696 -15.97 28.32 -5.02
C ASP A 696 -16.41 29.66 -5.61
N ARG A 697 -16.89 29.68 -6.86
CA ARG A 697 -17.11 30.92 -7.62
C ARG A 697 -18.52 31.11 -8.16
N PHE A 698 -19.23 30.03 -8.45
CA PHE A 698 -20.57 30.08 -9.05
C PHE A 698 -21.63 29.69 -8.04
N ASP A 699 -22.89 30.01 -8.31
CA ASP A 699 -24.00 29.57 -7.47
C ASP A 699 -24.26 28.06 -7.72
N PRO A 700 -24.03 27.19 -6.73
CA PRO A 700 -24.20 25.75 -6.90
C PRO A 700 -25.65 25.32 -7.20
N ALA A 701 -26.64 26.20 -7.02
CA ALA A 701 -28.04 25.94 -7.36
C ALA A 701 -28.39 26.24 -8.84
N ARG A 702 -27.51 26.94 -9.57
CA ARG A 702 -27.75 27.43 -10.94
C ARG A 702 -26.95 26.71 -12.01
N VAL A 703 -25.97 25.92 -11.62
CA VAL A 703 -25.16 25.12 -12.54
C VAL A 703 -24.81 23.78 -11.89
N PHE A 704 -24.90 22.72 -12.70
CA PHE A 704 -24.68 21.33 -12.31
C PHE A 704 -23.62 20.72 -13.22
N VAL A 705 -22.72 19.92 -12.63
CA VAL A 705 -21.69 19.17 -13.35
C VAL A 705 -21.98 17.69 -13.16
N HIS A 706 -22.14 16.96 -14.26
CA HIS A 706 -22.40 15.52 -14.25
C HIS A 706 -21.43 14.79 -15.15
N ASN A 707 -20.68 13.85 -14.60
CA ASN A 707 -19.79 13.01 -15.38
C ASN A 707 -20.58 11.84 -16.01
N SER A 708 -21.00 12.00 -17.25
CA SER A 708 -21.74 11.00 -18.02
C SER A 708 -20.85 10.08 -18.86
N THR A 709 -19.52 10.10 -18.65
CA THR A 709 -18.55 9.34 -19.47
C THR A 709 -18.92 7.87 -19.65
N LEU A 710 -19.39 7.23 -18.58
CA LEU A 710 -19.71 5.80 -18.58
C LEU A 710 -21.14 5.49 -19.01
N GLN A 711 -21.98 6.51 -19.18
CA GLN A 711 -23.36 6.35 -19.64
C GLN A 711 -23.40 6.15 -21.16
N TRP A 712 -22.39 6.67 -21.87
CA TRP A 712 -22.34 6.67 -23.32
C TRP A 712 -21.18 5.83 -23.84
N ALA A 713 -21.49 4.84 -24.66
CA ALA A 713 -20.50 4.21 -25.53
C ALA A 713 -20.34 5.06 -26.79
N THR A 714 -19.11 5.32 -27.20
CA THR A 714 -18.81 6.16 -28.37
C THR A 714 -17.98 5.36 -29.35
N LEU A 715 -18.49 5.12 -30.56
CA LEU A 715 -17.75 4.52 -31.66
C LEU A 715 -17.49 5.58 -32.74
N THR A 716 -16.22 5.77 -33.09
CA THR A 716 -15.79 6.73 -34.12
C THR A 716 -15.62 6.01 -35.45
N ALA A 717 -16.43 6.38 -36.45
CA ALA A 717 -16.20 6.02 -37.84
C ALA A 717 -15.29 7.08 -38.48
N THR A 718 -14.08 6.70 -38.91
CA THR A 718 -13.10 7.60 -39.52
C THR A 718 -12.64 7.07 -40.88
N GLY A 719 -12.58 7.95 -41.89
CA GLY A 719 -12.13 7.60 -43.24
C GLY A 719 -13.05 8.14 -44.31
N PRO A 720 -12.66 8.06 -45.60
CA PRO A 720 -13.44 8.60 -46.71
C PRO A 720 -14.85 7.98 -46.85
N ARG A 721 -15.07 6.76 -46.32
CA ARG A 721 -16.38 6.07 -46.36
C ARG A 721 -17.19 6.19 -45.06
N SER A 722 -16.76 7.04 -44.12
CA SER A 722 -17.42 7.19 -42.81
C SER A 722 -18.86 7.71 -42.92
N ARG A 723 -19.15 8.64 -43.84
CA ARG A 723 -20.52 9.15 -44.05
C ARG A 723 -21.48 8.05 -44.51
N GLN A 724 -21.05 7.24 -45.47
CA GLN A 724 -21.84 6.12 -45.99
C GLN A 724 -22.15 5.10 -44.90
N LEU A 725 -21.16 4.82 -44.05
CA LEU A 725 -21.34 3.92 -42.90
C LEU A 725 -22.37 4.47 -41.91
N VAL A 726 -22.26 5.73 -41.50
CA VAL A 726 -23.18 6.32 -40.52
C VAL A 726 -24.58 6.52 -41.08
N ALA A 727 -24.70 6.85 -42.38
CA ALA A 727 -26.00 6.95 -43.06
C ALA A 727 -26.75 5.60 -43.01
N ALA A 728 -26.04 4.48 -43.17
CA ALA A 728 -26.62 3.15 -43.13
C ALA A 728 -27.16 2.72 -41.75
N LEU A 729 -26.83 3.47 -40.68
CA LEU A 729 -27.38 3.24 -39.33
C LEU A 729 -28.78 3.85 -39.15
N ASP A 730 -29.25 4.65 -40.11
CA ASP A 730 -30.58 5.29 -40.12
C ASP A 730 -30.91 6.04 -38.81
N LEU A 731 -30.03 6.97 -38.43
CA LEU A 731 -30.13 7.67 -37.15
C LEU A 731 -31.21 8.77 -37.10
N GLY A 732 -31.92 9.02 -38.21
CA GLY A 732 -32.82 10.16 -38.35
C GLY A 732 -32.12 11.52 -38.37
N ILE A 733 -30.83 11.56 -38.74
CA ILE A 733 -30.01 12.78 -38.78
C ILE A 733 -29.64 13.08 -40.24
N ASP A 734 -29.78 14.33 -40.67
CA ASP A 734 -29.24 14.80 -41.95
C ASP A 734 -27.71 14.92 -41.86
N LEU A 735 -27.00 14.08 -42.62
CA LEU A 735 -25.53 14.01 -42.66
C LEU A 735 -24.92 14.84 -43.81
N SER A 736 -25.71 15.67 -44.48
CA SER A 736 -25.23 16.64 -45.47
C SER A 736 -24.21 17.61 -44.85
N ASP A 737 -23.33 18.16 -45.67
CA ASP A 737 -22.29 19.08 -45.19
C ASP A 737 -22.90 20.42 -44.72
N GLU A 738 -24.09 20.75 -45.22
CA GLU A 738 -24.89 21.90 -44.84
C GLU A 738 -25.54 21.71 -43.45
N ALA A 739 -26.17 20.56 -43.21
CA ALA A 739 -26.86 20.28 -41.96
C ALA A 739 -25.89 19.94 -40.81
N LEU A 740 -24.91 19.08 -41.08
CA LEU A 740 -23.90 18.63 -40.11
C LEU A 740 -22.48 18.94 -40.63
N PRO A 741 -22.06 20.22 -40.68
CA PRO A 741 -20.72 20.60 -41.09
C PRO A 741 -19.66 20.07 -40.10
N HIS A 742 -18.39 20.13 -40.47
CA HIS A 742 -17.31 19.80 -39.54
C HIS A 742 -17.42 20.66 -38.27
N MET A 743 -17.16 20.06 -37.10
CA MET A 743 -17.37 20.64 -35.77
C MET A 743 -18.84 20.98 -35.47
N ALA A 744 -19.76 20.12 -35.93
CA ALA A 744 -21.18 20.17 -35.58
C ALA A 744 -21.63 18.91 -34.81
N PHE A 745 -22.74 19.07 -34.10
CA PHE A 745 -23.36 18.09 -33.22
C PHE A 745 -24.85 17.97 -33.58
N ALA A 746 -25.37 16.75 -33.60
CA ALA A 746 -26.78 16.46 -33.77
C ALA A 746 -27.24 15.31 -32.85
N GLU A 747 -28.50 15.34 -32.47
CA GLU A 747 -29.18 14.28 -31.74
C GLU A 747 -30.15 13.56 -32.68
N GLY A 748 -30.24 12.24 -32.53
CA GLY A 748 -31.10 11.37 -33.32
C GLY A 748 -31.44 10.11 -32.53
N ALA A 749 -31.74 9.02 -33.22
CA ALA A 749 -32.08 7.75 -32.57
C ALA A 749 -31.44 6.54 -33.26
N PHE A 750 -30.85 5.63 -32.47
CA PHE A 750 -30.40 4.31 -32.93
C PHE A 750 -31.35 3.25 -32.37
N GLU A 751 -32.02 2.50 -33.24
CA GLU A 751 -33.06 1.52 -32.86
C GLU A 751 -34.14 2.14 -31.94
N GLY A 752 -34.58 3.37 -32.24
CA GLY A 752 -35.62 4.08 -31.48
C GLY A 752 -35.15 4.68 -30.14
N ARG A 753 -33.86 4.59 -29.81
CA ARG A 753 -33.28 5.13 -28.56
C ARG A 753 -32.32 6.29 -28.83
N PRO A 754 -32.17 7.25 -27.91
CA PRO A 754 -31.35 8.44 -28.14
C PRO A 754 -29.92 8.11 -28.57
N ALA A 755 -29.48 8.76 -29.65
CA ALA A 755 -28.12 8.72 -30.15
C ALA A 755 -27.61 10.15 -30.37
N ARG A 756 -26.31 10.35 -30.19
CA ARG A 756 -25.63 11.62 -30.43
C ARG A 756 -24.58 11.42 -31.50
N VAL A 757 -24.52 12.33 -32.47
CA VAL A 757 -23.51 12.31 -33.53
C VAL A 757 -22.72 13.61 -33.51
N ALA A 758 -21.41 13.50 -33.32
CA ALA A 758 -20.48 14.62 -33.43
C ALA A 758 -19.60 14.44 -34.66
N ARG A 759 -19.57 15.43 -35.56
CA ARG A 759 -18.69 15.43 -36.73
C ARG A 759 -17.35 16.08 -36.39
N VAL A 760 -16.54 15.35 -35.63
CA VAL A 760 -15.20 15.72 -35.19
C VAL A 760 -14.17 14.72 -35.72
N SER A 761 -12.93 15.16 -35.94
CA SER A 761 -11.87 14.32 -36.49
C SER A 761 -10.57 14.51 -35.74
N PHE A 762 -9.98 13.40 -35.32
CA PHE A 762 -8.62 13.34 -34.77
C PHE A 762 -7.64 12.64 -35.73
N THR A 763 -8.06 12.35 -36.96
CA THR A 763 -7.25 11.69 -38.00
C THR A 763 -7.02 12.57 -39.21
N GLY A 764 -7.78 13.67 -39.34
CA GLY A 764 -7.82 14.52 -40.53
C GLY A 764 -8.69 13.95 -41.66
N GLU A 765 -9.24 12.75 -41.50
CA GLU A 765 -10.28 12.23 -42.39
C GLU A 765 -11.66 12.72 -41.96
N ARG A 766 -12.63 12.69 -42.87
CA ARG A 766 -14.05 12.78 -42.51
C ARG A 766 -14.37 11.74 -41.44
N SER A 767 -14.89 12.19 -40.30
CA SER A 767 -15.12 11.37 -39.13
C SER A 767 -16.40 11.74 -38.41
N TYR A 768 -17.03 10.72 -37.80
CA TYR A 768 -18.25 10.85 -37.02
C TYR A 768 -18.12 10.02 -35.74
N GLU A 769 -18.34 10.65 -34.59
CA GLU A 769 -18.46 9.96 -33.31
C GLU A 769 -19.93 9.68 -33.04
N VAL A 770 -20.31 8.41 -33.04
CA VAL A 770 -21.68 7.97 -32.74
C VAL A 770 -21.71 7.50 -31.29
N SER A 771 -22.45 8.22 -30.45
CA SER A 771 -22.63 7.90 -29.04
C SER A 771 -24.04 7.39 -28.78
N VAL A 772 -24.13 6.23 -28.12
CA VAL A 772 -25.39 5.60 -27.70
C VAL A 772 -25.30 5.26 -26.22
N ALA A 773 -26.45 5.00 -25.58
CA ALA A 773 -26.46 4.41 -24.25
C ALA A 773 -25.58 3.15 -24.24
N VAL A 774 -24.75 2.97 -23.23
CA VAL A 774 -23.74 1.89 -23.19
C VAL A 774 -24.36 0.48 -23.24
N SER A 775 -25.64 0.32 -22.86
CA SER A 775 -26.41 -0.92 -23.12
C SER A 775 -26.47 -1.28 -24.61
N GLN A 776 -26.51 -0.29 -25.51
CA GLN A 776 -26.56 -0.48 -26.97
C GLN A 776 -25.18 -0.64 -27.61
N ALA A 777 -24.07 -0.57 -26.86
CA ALA A 777 -22.71 -0.56 -27.41
C ALA A 777 -22.42 -1.73 -28.37
N HIS A 778 -22.80 -2.96 -27.99
CA HIS A 778 -22.57 -4.15 -28.84
C HIS A 778 -23.44 -4.14 -30.08
N ARG A 779 -24.68 -3.65 -29.97
CA ARG A 779 -25.60 -3.55 -31.12
C ARG A 779 -25.08 -2.52 -32.10
N LEU A 780 -24.62 -1.37 -31.61
CA LEU A 780 -23.99 -0.35 -32.45
C LEU A 780 -22.74 -0.90 -33.14
N LEU A 781 -21.83 -1.57 -32.41
CA LEU A 781 -20.64 -2.16 -33.02
C LEU A 781 -20.99 -3.19 -34.10
N ALA A 782 -21.94 -4.09 -33.81
CA ALA A 782 -22.38 -5.10 -34.76
C ALA A 782 -23.01 -4.46 -36.01
N ALA A 783 -23.89 -3.47 -35.84
CA ALA A 783 -24.51 -2.74 -36.93
C ALA A 783 -23.48 -2.00 -37.79
N MET A 784 -22.51 -1.31 -37.17
CA MET A 784 -21.43 -0.63 -37.89
C MET A 784 -20.53 -1.62 -38.65
N MET A 785 -20.18 -2.76 -38.05
CA MET A 785 -19.37 -3.77 -38.73
C MET A 785 -20.11 -4.41 -39.90
N GLU A 786 -21.41 -4.67 -39.75
CA GLU A 786 -22.23 -5.30 -40.81
C GLU A 786 -22.47 -4.32 -41.97
N ALA A 787 -22.98 -3.12 -41.68
CA ALA A 787 -23.18 -2.07 -42.69
C ALA A 787 -21.85 -1.65 -43.36
N GLY A 788 -20.75 -1.73 -42.62
CA GLY A 788 -19.42 -1.39 -43.07
C GLY A 788 -18.73 -2.47 -43.90
N ARG A 789 -19.19 -3.72 -43.90
CA ARG A 789 -18.59 -4.83 -44.66
C ARG A 789 -18.40 -4.50 -46.15
N PRO A 790 -19.41 -4.01 -46.92
CA PRO A 790 -19.21 -3.61 -48.32
C PRO A 790 -18.31 -2.38 -48.47
N LEU A 791 -18.16 -1.58 -47.41
CA LEU A 791 -17.33 -0.38 -47.37
C LEU A 791 -15.86 -0.68 -47.03
N GLY A 792 -15.54 -1.91 -46.65
CA GLY A 792 -14.21 -2.29 -46.17
C GLY A 792 -13.95 -1.84 -44.72
N ALA A 793 -14.99 -1.76 -43.90
CA ALA A 793 -14.86 -1.36 -42.50
C ALA A 793 -14.02 -2.36 -41.70
N PHE A 794 -13.21 -1.83 -40.78
CA PHE A 794 -12.35 -2.61 -39.91
C PHE A 794 -12.20 -1.93 -38.54
N PRO A 795 -11.90 -2.68 -37.47
CA PRO A 795 -11.63 -2.07 -36.16
C PRO A 795 -10.28 -1.38 -36.16
N LEU A 796 -10.22 -0.17 -35.59
CA LEU A 796 -9.02 0.67 -35.54
C LEU A 796 -8.42 0.69 -34.12
N GLY A 797 -7.13 0.39 -34.01
CA GLY A 797 -6.39 0.40 -32.75
C GLY A 797 -5.91 1.79 -32.34
N SER A 798 -5.56 1.94 -31.05
CA SER A 798 -5.06 3.19 -30.49
C SER A 798 -3.71 3.61 -31.09
N GLU A 799 -2.80 2.69 -31.39
CA GLU A 799 -1.48 3.04 -31.95
C GLU A 799 -1.60 3.58 -33.39
N ALA A 800 -2.50 3.02 -34.20
CA ALA A 800 -2.79 3.55 -35.53
C ALA A 800 -3.43 4.95 -35.45
N LEU A 801 -4.33 5.18 -34.48
CA LEU A 801 -4.85 6.52 -34.19
C LEU A 801 -3.73 7.52 -33.82
N LEU A 802 -2.78 7.10 -32.96
CA LEU A 802 -1.65 7.93 -32.53
C LEU A 802 -0.73 8.32 -33.69
N LEU A 803 -0.59 7.45 -34.69
CA LEU A 803 0.12 7.74 -35.94
C LEU A 803 -0.68 8.72 -36.80
N LEU A 804 -1.97 8.44 -37.06
CA LEU A 804 -2.83 9.26 -37.94
C LEU A 804 -2.97 10.70 -37.44
N ARG A 805 -3.09 10.89 -36.12
CA ARG A 805 -3.15 12.23 -35.52
C ARG A 805 -1.81 12.96 -35.63
N ALA A 806 -0.69 12.24 -35.53
CA ALA A 806 0.65 12.81 -35.63
C ALA A 806 0.93 13.29 -37.07
N GLU A 807 0.42 12.59 -38.09
CA GLU A 807 0.47 13.05 -39.49
C GLU A 807 -0.19 14.42 -39.68
N LYS A 808 -1.27 14.69 -38.93
CA LYS A 808 -2.00 15.96 -38.93
C LYS A 808 -1.39 17.02 -38.00
N GLY A 809 -0.38 16.68 -37.21
CA GLY A 809 0.16 17.57 -36.19
C GLY A 809 -0.84 17.86 -35.06
N TYR A 810 -1.81 16.98 -34.81
CA TYR A 810 -2.67 17.11 -33.63
C TYR A 810 -1.91 16.64 -32.39
N LEU A 811 -2.01 17.41 -31.31
CA LEU A 811 -1.32 17.13 -30.06
C LEU A 811 -2.07 16.11 -29.20
N ILE A 812 -1.37 15.55 -28.21
CA ILE A 812 -1.96 14.80 -27.11
C ILE A 812 -1.49 15.41 -25.79
N ALA A 813 -2.45 15.83 -24.95
CA ALA A 813 -2.15 16.28 -23.60
C ALA A 813 -1.33 15.23 -22.82
N GLY A 814 -0.26 15.66 -22.14
CA GLY A 814 0.68 14.80 -21.42
C GLY A 814 1.71 14.06 -22.28
N LYS A 815 1.60 14.08 -23.61
CA LYS A 815 2.63 13.56 -24.54
C LYS A 815 3.35 14.67 -25.29
N ASP A 816 2.57 15.58 -25.88
CA ASP A 816 3.07 16.75 -26.60
C ASP A 816 2.99 18.04 -25.76
N THR A 817 2.63 17.89 -24.48
CA THR A 817 2.66 18.92 -23.44
C THR A 817 3.25 18.32 -22.16
N ASP A 818 3.96 19.12 -21.37
CA ASP A 818 4.79 18.63 -20.24
C ASP A 818 4.57 19.36 -18.91
N GLY A 819 3.40 20.02 -18.75
CA GLY A 819 3.12 20.85 -17.59
C GLY A 819 3.83 22.21 -17.59
N THR A 820 4.65 22.51 -18.61
CA THR A 820 5.23 23.85 -18.85
C THR A 820 4.74 24.49 -20.15
N THR A 821 4.10 23.71 -21.01
CA THR A 821 3.59 24.13 -22.32
C THR A 821 2.37 25.03 -22.17
N MET A 822 2.44 26.23 -22.74
CA MET A 822 1.33 27.20 -22.77
C MET A 822 0.68 27.23 -24.16
N PRO A 823 -0.57 27.70 -24.31
CA PRO A 823 -1.27 27.68 -25.60
C PRO A 823 -0.53 28.35 -26.76
N HIS A 824 0.25 29.40 -26.51
CA HIS A 824 1.03 30.09 -27.54
C HIS A 824 2.29 29.32 -27.96
N ASP A 825 2.81 28.42 -27.12
CA ASP A 825 3.86 27.49 -27.51
C ASP A 825 3.34 26.49 -28.57
N LEU A 826 2.03 26.24 -28.57
CA LEU A 826 1.32 25.42 -29.54
C LEU A 826 0.84 26.23 -30.78
N GLY A 827 1.23 27.50 -30.88
CA GLY A 827 0.79 28.41 -31.94
C GLY A 827 -0.60 29.02 -31.76
N VAL A 828 -1.25 28.86 -30.59
CA VAL A 828 -2.62 29.35 -30.33
C VAL A 828 -2.60 30.61 -29.45
N THR A 829 -2.41 31.78 -30.06
CA THR A 829 -2.30 33.07 -29.33
C THR A 829 -3.63 33.82 -29.19
N GLY A 830 -4.62 33.51 -30.03
CA GLY A 830 -5.86 34.32 -30.17
C GLY A 830 -6.54 34.72 -28.86
N PRO A 831 -6.94 33.77 -27.98
CA PRO A 831 -7.59 34.13 -26.73
C PRO A 831 -6.69 34.90 -25.75
N ARG A 832 -5.39 34.59 -25.66
CA ARG A 832 -4.42 35.38 -24.87
C ARG A 832 -4.43 36.86 -25.29
N ASP A 833 -4.45 37.13 -26.59
CA ASP A 833 -4.29 38.49 -27.11
C ASP A 833 -5.62 39.27 -27.13
N LYS A 834 -6.73 38.58 -27.43
CA LYS A 834 -8.02 39.22 -27.74
C LYS A 834 -9.03 39.15 -26.60
N ARG A 835 -9.03 38.10 -25.77
CA ARG A 835 -10.07 37.86 -24.76
C ARG A 835 -9.92 38.78 -23.56
N LYS A 836 -11.02 39.45 -23.17
CA LYS A 836 -11.01 40.48 -22.10
C LYS A 836 -11.69 40.02 -20.81
N ASP A 837 -12.61 39.06 -20.87
CA ASP A 837 -13.21 38.43 -19.70
C ASP A 837 -12.21 37.51 -18.96
N GLU A 838 -12.58 37.11 -17.75
CA GLU A 838 -11.73 36.31 -16.87
C GLU A 838 -11.85 34.82 -17.17
N PHE A 839 -10.72 34.11 -17.10
CA PHE A 839 -10.66 32.65 -17.21
C PHE A 839 -9.41 32.14 -16.47
N VAL A 840 -9.45 30.87 -16.07
CA VAL A 840 -8.35 30.21 -15.35
C VAL A 840 -7.05 30.30 -16.17
N GLY A 841 -5.97 30.75 -15.54
CA GLY A 841 -4.65 30.85 -16.14
C GLY A 841 -4.36 32.14 -16.91
N LYS A 842 -5.36 33.00 -17.18
CA LYS A 842 -5.20 34.25 -17.93
C LYS A 842 -4.05 35.12 -17.43
N ARG A 843 -3.95 35.33 -16.11
CA ARG A 843 -2.92 36.18 -15.48
C ARG A 843 -1.50 35.68 -15.76
N SER A 844 -1.31 34.36 -15.79
CA SER A 844 0.00 33.73 -15.95
C SER A 844 0.51 33.81 -17.39
N LEU A 845 -0.39 33.87 -18.38
CA LEU A 845 -0.07 34.08 -19.79
C LEU A 845 0.57 35.46 -20.09
N ALA A 846 0.56 36.38 -19.13
CA ALA A 846 1.15 37.72 -19.25
C ALA A 846 2.45 37.91 -18.43
N THR A 847 2.97 36.85 -17.80
CA THR A 847 4.25 36.88 -17.06
C THR A 847 5.45 36.98 -18.00
N ASP A 848 6.61 37.39 -17.47
CA ASP A 848 7.85 37.47 -18.25
C ASP A 848 8.25 36.10 -18.82
N ASN A 849 8.07 35.03 -18.04
CA ASN A 849 8.29 33.65 -18.51
C ASN A 849 7.38 33.25 -19.69
N ALA A 850 6.14 33.74 -19.73
CA ALA A 850 5.21 33.53 -20.84
C ALA A 850 5.48 34.46 -22.05
N ARG A 851 6.37 35.43 -21.89
CA ARG A 851 6.82 36.36 -22.94
C ARG A 851 8.22 36.05 -23.44
N ASP A 852 8.93 35.12 -22.79
CA ASP A 852 10.26 34.69 -23.23
C ASP A 852 10.19 34.16 -24.66
N GLY A 853 10.96 34.78 -25.56
CA GLY A 853 11.06 34.34 -26.94
C GLY A 853 11.77 32.99 -27.09
N ALA A 854 12.54 32.55 -26.09
CA ALA A 854 13.30 31.30 -26.13
C ALA A 854 12.47 30.05 -25.77
N ARG A 855 11.16 30.18 -25.52
CA ARG A 855 10.29 29.06 -25.17
C ARG A 855 10.31 27.96 -26.24
N ARG A 856 10.11 26.72 -25.78
CA ARG A 856 9.94 25.56 -26.65
C ARG A 856 8.56 25.60 -27.28
N GLN A 857 8.51 25.47 -28.60
CA GLN A 857 7.29 25.57 -29.38
C GLN A 857 7.06 24.28 -30.15
N PHE A 858 5.79 23.93 -30.33
CA PHE A 858 5.37 22.70 -30.97
C PHE A 858 5.51 22.79 -32.49
N VAL A 859 6.35 21.91 -33.04
CA VAL A 859 6.74 21.89 -34.44
C VAL A 859 6.78 20.46 -34.98
N GLY A 860 6.73 20.34 -36.31
CA GLY A 860 7.10 19.11 -37.00
C GLY A 860 8.61 18.99 -37.14
N LEU A 861 9.10 17.76 -37.25
CA LEU A 861 10.49 17.42 -37.50
C LEU A 861 10.56 16.48 -38.71
N ALA A 862 10.96 17.02 -39.86
CA ALA A 862 11.13 16.26 -41.10
C ALA A 862 12.50 15.57 -41.09
N VAL A 863 12.50 14.24 -41.16
CA VAL A 863 13.71 13.40 -41.07
C VAL A 863 14.18 13.05 -42.48
N ASP A 864 15.47 13.29 -42.76
CA ASP A 864 16.09 12.86 -44.01
C ASP A 864 16.63 11.42 -43.81
N GLY A 865 15.74 10.42 -43.86
CA GLY A 865 16.06 9.00 -43.63
C GLY A 865 14.83 8.09 -43.60
N CYS A 866 15.06 6.77 -43.48
CA CYS A 866 13.98 5.76 -43.42
C CYS A 866 13.52 5.41 -42.00
N GLU A 867 14.27 5.84 -40.97
CA GLU A 867 14.02 5.48 -39.57
C GLU A 867 13.29 6.61 -38.83
N PRO A 868 12.24 6.33 -38.04
CA PRO A 868 11.67 7.30 -37.10
C PRO A 868 12.67 7.77 -36.04
N LEU A 869 12.61 9.05 -35.69
CA LEU A 869 13.38 9.57 -34.55
C LEU A 869 12.95 8.85 -33.25
N PRO A 870 13.87 8.54 -32.34
CA PRO A 870 13.48 8.06 -31.02
C PRO A 870 12.63 9.11 -30.29
N THR A 871 11.48 8.71 -29.77
CA THR A 871 10.68 9.60 -28.90
C THR A 871 11.50 9.92 -27.64
N GLY A 872 11.55 11.18 -27.24
CA GLY A 872 12.43 11.69 -26.17
C GLY A 872 13.85 12.02 -26.61
N ALA A 873 14.21 11.84 -27.89
CA ALA A 873 15.48 12.35 -28.41
C ALA A 873 15.53 13.88 -28.33
N HIS A 874 16.71 14.44 -28.05
CA HIS A 874 16.86 15.88 -27.80
C HIS A 874 17.44 16.61 -29.00
N GLY A 875 16.83 17.73 -29.37
CA GLY A 875 17.50 18.71 -30.21
C GLY A 875 18.65 19.34 -29.43
N VAL A 876 19.82 19.52 -30.06
CA VAL A 876 21.00 20.08 -29.40
C VAL A 876 21.54 21.31 -30.12
N ASP A 877 22.07 22.24 -29.32
CA ASP A 877 22.88 23.38 -29.76
C ASP A 877 24.29 23.22 -29.18
N ARG A 878 25.31 23.44 -30.04
CA ARG A 878 26.74 23.32 -29.70
C ARG A 878 27.50 24.65 -29.85
N SER A 879 26.81 25.74 -30.18
CA SER A 879 27.42 27.04 -30.54
C SER A 879 28.24 27.72 -29.44
N GLY A 880 28.21 27.22 -28.19
CA GLY A 880 28.95 27.76 -27.04
C GLY A 880 30.01 26.85 -26.41
N GLY A 881 30.51 25.84 -27.14
CA GLY A 881 31.52 24.89 -26.61
C GLY A 881 30.99 23.90 -25.56
N ARG A 882 29.73 24.04 -25.15
CA ARG A 882 28.97 23.09 -24.33
C ARG A 882 27.72 22.67 -25.08
N THR A 883 27.47 21.37 -25.17
CA THR A 883 26.23 20.83 -25.75
C THR A 883 25.06 21.13 -24.82
N ARG A 884 24.06 21.85 -25.34
CA ARG A 884 22.82 22.23 -24.64
C ARG A 884 21.63 21.63 -25.37
N SER A 885 20.65 21.09 -24.64
CA SER A 885 19.39 20.71 -25.27
C SER A 885 18.52 21.94 -25.54
N ILE A 886 17.96 22.00 -26.75
CA ILE A 886 17.01 23.03 -27.21
C ILE A 886 15.59 22.48 -27.34
N GLY A 887 15.28 21.37 -26.69
CA GLY A 887 13.99 20.70 -26.85
C GLY A 887 14.10 19.21 -27.14
N TYR A 888 12.97 18.58 -27.43
CA TYR A 888 12.88 17.13 -27.60
C TYR A 888 11.74 16.69 -28.53
N VAL A 889 11.89 15.48 -29.07
CA VAL A 889 10.89 14.78 -29.89
C VAL A 889 9.79 14.23 -28.97
N THR A 890 8.53 14.61 -29.23
CA THR A 890 7.37 14.19 -28.42
C THR A 890 6.67 12.98 -29.02
N SER A 891 6.64 12.89 -30.35
CA SER A 891 5.94 11.85 -31.11
C SER A 891 6.70 11.54 -32.39
N SER A 892 6.83 10.27 -32.76
CA SER A 892 7.58 9.87 -33.95
C SER A 892 7.10 8.53 -34.49
N TYR A 893 6.86 8.46 -35.79
CA TYR A 893 6.25 7.32 -36.47
C TYR A 893 6.78 7.20 -37.90
N PHE A 894 6.71 5.99 -38.47
CA PHE A 894 6.82 5.83 -39.91
C PHE A 894 5.44 6.02 -40.55
N SER A 895 5.25 7.04 -41.40
CA SER A 895 3.97 7.28 -42.07
C SER A 895 3.89 6.46 -43.36
N PRO A 896 2.98 5.46 -43.46
CA PRO A 896 2.78 4.74 -44.71
C PRO A 896 2.16 5.64 -45.80
N ALA A 897 1.36 6.64 -45.42
CA ALA A 897 0.73 7.56 -46.37
C ALA A 897 1.76 8.49 -47.06
N LEU A 898 2.83 8.85 -46.34
CA LEU A 898 3.90 9.71 -46.87
C LEU A 898 5.13 8.91 -47.34
N GLY A 899 5.18 7.60 -47.07
CA GLY A 899 6.32 6.73 -47.38
C GLY A 899 7.61 7.12 -46.65
N ARG A 900 7.51 7.86 -45.54
CA ARG A 900 8.66 8.40 -44.80
C ARG A 900 8.35 8.61 -43.31
N PRO A 901 9.37 8.70 -42.44
CA PRO A 901 9.17 9.07 -41.05
C PRO A 901 8.62 10.48 -40.87
N ILE A 902 7.78 10.62 -39.84
CA ILE A 902 7.28 11.89 -39.34
C ILE A 902 7.57 11.99 -37.85
N ALA A 903 7.83 13.20 -37.37
CA ALA A 903 7.98 13.46 -35.96
C ALA A 903 7.42 14.83 -35.58
N LEU A 904 7.02 14.95 -34.32
CA LEU A 904 6.61 16.17 -33.65
C LEU A 904 7.57 16.42 -32.48
N GLY A 905 7.76 17.67 -32.10
CA GLY A 905 8.61 18.03 -30.98
C GLY A 905 8.34 19.41 -30.43
N LEU A 906 8.86 19.64 -29.23
CA LEU A 906 8.89 20.94 -28.57
C LEU A 906 10.31 21.48 -28.68
N ILE A 907 10.54 22.43 -29.60
CA ILE A 907 11.86 22.99 -29.91
C ILE A 907 11.88 24.50 -29.62
N GLU A 908 12.92 24.97 -28.94
CA GLU A 908 13.13 26.39 -28.63
C GLU A 908 13.06 27.24 -29.89
N ARG A 909 12.18 28.26 -29.88
CA ARG A 909 11.92 29.14 -31.04
C ARG A 909 11.50 28.39 -32.29
N GLY A 910 10.91 27.19 -32.16
CA GLY A 910 10.63 26.31 -33.29
C GLY A 910 9.80 26.98 -34.39
N LEU A 911 8.77 27.76 -34.04
CA LEU A 911 7.88 28.40 -35.02
C LEU A 911 8.57 29.49 -35.84
N SER A 912 9.59 30.15 -35.29
CA SER A 912 10.40 31.15 -36.02
C SER A 912 11.59 30.54 -36.77
N ARG A 913 11.81 29.23 -36.64
CA ARG A 913 12.98 28.50 -37.19
C ARG A 913 12.58 27.43 -38.21
N LEU A 914 11.40 27.56 -38.81
CA LEU A 914 10.95 26.63 -39.84
C LEU A 914 11.96 26.58 -41.00
N GLY A 915 12.28 25.37 -41.46
CA GLY A 915 13.28 25.11 -42.50
C GLY A 915 14.70 24.90 -41.97
N GLU A 916 14.99 25.25 -40.72
CA GLU A 916 16.32 25.04 -40.13
C GLU A 916 16.57 23.55 -39.83
N THR A 917 17.76 23.06 -40.15
CA THR A 917 18.20 21.70 -39.79
C THR A 917 18.82 21.70 -38.40
N VAL A 918 18.33 20.82 -37.53
CA VAL A 918 18.83 20.63 -36.17
C VAL A 918 19.41 19.22 -35.98
N GLU A 919 20.44 19.12 -35.14
CA GLU A 919 20.97 17.84 -34.67
C GLU A 919 20.07 17.30 -33.56
N ILE A 920 19.68 16.03 -33.68
CA ILE A 920 18.86 15.27 -32.73
C ILE A 920 19.74 14.16 -32.13
N VAL A 921 19.92 14.17 -30.81
CA VAL A 921 20.80 13.22 -30.12
C VAL A 921 19.99 12.30 -29.21
N HIS A 922 20.27 11.00 -29.29
CA HIS A 922 19.70 9.97 -28.42
C HIS A 922 20.74 8.88 -28.11
N LEU A 923 21.04 8.66 -26.82
CA LEU A 923 21.98 7.62 -26.36
C LEU A 923 23.32 7.60 -27.12
N GLY A 924 23.88 8.78 -27.40
CA GLY A 924 25.15 8.94 -28.12
C GLY A 924 25.07 8.90 -29.64
N ARG A 925 23.91 8.54 -30.23
CA ARG A 925 23.66 8.63 -31.68
C ARG A 925 23.18 10.03 -32.03
N ALA A 926 23.80 10.65 -33.04
CA ALA A 926 23.35 11.90 -33.64
C ALA A 926 22.61 11.63 -34.96
N LEU A 927 21.45 12.24 -35.11
CA LEU A 927 20.59 12.24 -36.28
C LEU A 927 20.33 13.71 -36.66
N THR A 928 19.80 13.96 -37.85
CA THR A 928 19.40 15.31 -38.27
C THR A 928 17.92 15.33 -38.60
N ALA A 929 17.27 16.46 -38.30
CA ALA A 929 15.90 16.72 -38.71
C ALA A 929 15.75 18.20 -39.09
N ARG A 930 14.93 18.47 -40.10
CA ARG A 930 14.54 19.83 -40.49
C ARG A 930 13.27 20.23 -39.74
N ILE A 931 13.30 21.37 -39.07
CA ILE A 931 12.12 21.93 -38.41
C ILE A 931 11.07 22.26 -39.47
N ALA A 932 9.84 21.78 -39.28
CA ALA A 932 8.74 21.93 -40.23
C ALA A 932 7.45 22.33 -39.50
N ALA A 933 6.42 22.66 -40.27
CA ALA A 933 5.07 22.81 -39.71
C ALA A 933 4.62 21.47 -39.07
N PRO A 934 3.84 21.50 -37.97
CA PRO A 934 3.37 20.27 -37.32
C PRO A 934 2.59 19.32 -38.25
N CYS A 935 1.79 19.85 -39.17
CA CYS A 935 0.99 19.03 -40.09
C CYS A 935 1.83 18.59 -41.30
N ALA A 936 2.09 17.29 -41.41
CA ALA A 936 2.87 16.69 -42.50
C ALA A 936 2.00 16.12 -43.63
N PHE A 937 0.71 15.86 -43.38
CA PHE A 937 -0.22 15.24 -44.32
C PHE A 937 -1.48 16.08 -44.50
N ASP A 938 -1.86 16.38 -45.75
CA ASP A 938 -3.06 17.16 -46.12
C ASP A 938 -3.18 18.49 -45.34
N PRO A 939 -2.18 19.40 -45.40
CA PRO A 939 -2.18 20.63 -44.61
C PRO A 939 -3.39 21.54 -44.88
N ASP A 940 -3.97 21.47 -46.08
CA ASP A 940 -5.16 22.23 -46.47
C ASP A 940 -6.47 21.63 -45.91
N GLY A 941 -6.41 20.41 -45.35
CA GLY A 941 -7.56 19.74 -44.74
C GLY A 941 -8.63 19.31 -45.74
N ALA A 942 -8.26 19.10 -47.02
CA ALA A 942 -9.20 18.79 -48.09
C ALA A 942 -10.00 17.51 -47.82
N ARG A 943 -9.46 16.58 -47.01
CA ARG A 943 -10.08 15.29 -46.71
C ARG A 943 -11.15 15.33 -45.61
N LEU A 944 -11.27 16.44 -44.87
CA LEU A 944 -12.33 16.62 -43.85
C LEU A 944 -13.73 16.78 -44.45
N SER A 945 -13.78 17.29 -45.69
CA SER A 945 -15.02 17.59 -46.42
C SER A 945 -15.02 17.05 -47.85
N ALA A 946 -14.14 16.09 -48.17
CA ALA A 946 -14.11 15.50 -49.51
C ALA A 946 -15.49 14.93 -49.90
N PRO A 947 -15.93 15.12 -51.16
CA PRO A 947 -17.15 14.50 -51.68
C PRO A 947 -17.04 12.97 -51.70
N ASP A 948 -18.16 12.27 -51.50
CA ASP A 948 -18.19 10.81 -51.60
C ASP A 948 -17.71 10.37 -52.98
N GLY A 949 -16.63 9.58 -53.04
CA GLY A 949 -16.06 9.04 -54.28
C GLY A 949 -15.00 9.90 -54.98
N ALA A 950 -14.65 11.09 -54.47
CA ALA A 950 -13.65 11.98 -55.09
C ALA A 950 -12.18 11.50 -54.99
N ILE A 951 -11.92 10.42 -54.26
CA ILE A 951 -10.58 9.83 -54.12
C ILE A 951 -10.57 8.50 -54.87
N ALA A 952 -9.99 8.50 -56.07
CA ALA A 952 -9.74 7.27 -56.82
C ALA A 952 -8.71 6.41 -56.04
N VAL A 953 -9.16 5.29 -55.49
CA VAL A 953 -8.28 4.30 -54.86
C VAL A 953 -8.03 3.19 -55.89
N GLY A 954 -6.76 2.97 -56.25
CA GLY A 954 -6.35 1.81 -57.05
C GLY A 954 -6.80 0.51 -56.37
N ALA A 955 -7.20 -0.48 -57.17
CA ALA A 955 -7.87 -1.69 -56.71
C ALA A 955 -7.22 -2.32 -55.46
N PRO A 956 -7.99 -2.66 -54.42
CA PRO A 956 -7.45 -3.35 -53.26
C PRO A 956 -6.93 -4.73 -53.69
N ALA A 957 -5.72 -5.08 -53.24
CA ALA A 957 -5.30 -6.48 -53.25
C ALA A 957 -6.31 -7.28 -52.39
N SER A 958 -6.90 -8.30 -52.99
CA SER A 958 -7.97 -9.13 -52.40
C SER A 958 -7.71 -9.46 -50.91
N PRO A 959 -8.70 -9.31 -50.01
CA PRO A 959 -8.56 -9.75 -48.64
C PRO A 959 -8.44 -11.28 -48.65
N ARG A 960 -7.25 -11.80 -48.33
CA ARG A 960 -7.09 -13.23 -48.08
C ARG A 960 -7.90 -13.57 -46.84
N THR A 961 -8.92 -14.40 -47.04
CA THR A 961 -9.71 -15.07 -46.02
C THR A 961 -8.77 -15.69 -44.98
N VAL A 962 -8.75 -15.16 -43.76
CA VAL A 962 -7.97 -15.76 -42.67
C VAL A 962 -8.82 -16.87 -42.04
N ALA A 963 -8.75 -18.05 -42.66
CA ALA A 963 -9.07 -19.30 -42.00
C ALA A 963 -7.78 -20.09 -41.83
N ALA A 964 -7.22 -20.13 -40.61
CA ALA A 964 -6.48 -21.28 -40.08
C ALA A 964 -5.96 -21.01 -38.67
N ALA A 965 -6.22 -21.99 -37.81
CA ALA A 965 -5.58 -22.18 -36.52
C ALA A 965 -4.07 -22.36 -36.65
N ILE A 966 -3.30 -21.78 -35.72
CA ILE A 966 -2.03 -22.29 -35.18
C ILE A 966 -1.78 -21.54 -33.86
N THR A 967 -1.58 -22.28 -32.78
CA THR A 967 -1.15 -21.82 -31.46
C THR A 967 0.37 -21.68 -31.44
N PRO A 968 0.96 -20.52 -31.07
CA PRO A 968 2.38 -20.45 -30.73
C PRO A 968 2.59 -20.33 -29.20
N PRO A 969 3.66 -20.96 -28.67
CA PRO A 969 4.06 -20.84 -27.28
C PRO A 969 4.83 -19.53 -27.10
N PHE A 970 4.48 -18.73 -26.10
CA PHE A 970 5.37 -17.91 -25.25
C PHE A 970 4.48 -17.03 -24.36
N ASP A 971 4.91 -16.89 -23.10
CA ASP A 971 4.14 -16.50 -21.93
C ASP A 971 3.34 -15.19 -22.09
N ARG A 972 2.04 -15.36 -22.30
CA ARG A 972 1.03 -14.30 -22.29
C ARG A 972 0.57 -14.13 -20.86
N GLY A 973 0.98 -13.01 -20.24
CA GLY A 973 0.62 -12.64 -18.88
C GLY A 973 -0.80 -13.06 -18.54
N ARG A 974 -0.91 -14.05 -17.65
CA ARG A 974 -2.13 -14.66 -17.09
C ARG A 974 -3.35 -14.54 -18.03
N ARG A 975 -3.64 -15.58 -18.81
CA ARG A 975 -4.95 -15.73 -19.49
C ARG A 975 -6.05 -15.38 -18.49
N TRP A 976 -6.69 -14.24 -18.72
CA TRP A 976 -7.78 -13.77 -17.91
C TRP A 976 -8.97 -14.70 -18.23
N ALA A 977 -9.55 -15.37 -17.23
CA ALA A 977 -10.87 -16.00 -17.40
C ALA A 977 -11.85 -14.97 -18.01
N PRO A 978 -12.71 -15.33 -18.98
CA PRO A 978 -13.69 -14.40 -19.54
C PRO A 978 -14.62 -13.87 -18.44
N ILE A 979 -15.07 -12.62 -18.57
CA ILE A 979 -16.16 -12.10 -17.73
C ILE A 979 -17.40 -12.95 -18.07
N PRO A 980 -18.23 -13.38 -17.11
CA PRO A 980 -19.47 -14.05 -17.45
C PRO A 980 -20.33 -13.13 -18.32
N ASP A 981 -20.90 -13.64 -19.41
CA ASP A 981 -21.90 -12.88 -20.17
C ASP A 981 -23.18 -12.79 -19.33
N TRP A 982 -23.27 -11.72 -18.53
CA TRP A 982 -24.36 -11.50 -17.60
C TRP A 982 -25.73 -11.42 -18.31
N ARG A 983 -25.77 -11.20 -19.63
CA ARG A 983 -26.99 -11.05 -20.45
C ARG A 983 -27.77 -12.35 -20.62
N SER A 984 -27.15 -13.52 -20.46
CA SER A 984 -27.76 -14.83 -20.78
C SER A 984 -28.41 -15.58 -19.61
N ALA A 985 -28.42 -15.02 -18.39
CA ALA A 985 -28.92 -15.71 -17.19
C ALA A 985 -30.40 -15.36 -16.85
N GLY A 986 -31.32 -16.32 -17.04
CA GLY A 986 -32.76 -16.23 -16.70
C GLY A 986 -33.47 -17.60 -16.63
N LEU A 987 -34.64 -17.66 -15.98
CA LEU A 987 -35.53 -18.84 -15.91
C LEU A 987 -36.73 -18.59 -16.86
N PHE A 988 -36.94 -19.48 -17.84
CA PHE A 988 -37.87 -19.29 -18.96
C PHE A 988 -38.96 -20.39 -19.00
N ARG A 989 -40.23 -20.02 -19.19
CA ARG A 989 -41.35 -20.93 -19.55
C ARG A 989 -42.29 -20.24 -20.55
N ASP A 990 -43.01 -21.02 -21.36
CA ASP A 990 -43.85 -20.50 -22.44
C ASP A 990 -44.84 -19.42 -21.96
N GLY A 991 -44.66 -18.20 -22.49
CA GLY A 991 -45.54 -17.05 -22.27
C GLY A 991 -45.13 -16.08 -21.17
N TRP A 992 -44.12 -16.39 -20.34
CA TRP A 992 -43.55 -15.40 -19.40
C TRP A 992 -42.12 -15.76 -18.93
N THR A 993 -41.36 -14.74 -18.53
CA THR A 993 -40.04 -14.91 -17.89
C THR A 993 -40.06 -14.36 -16.47
N ALA A 994 -39.48 -15.09 -15.51
CA ALA A 994 -39.24 -14.54 -14.17
C ALA A 994 -37.77 -14.61 -13.82
N LYS A 995 -37.25 -13.45 -13.40
CA LYS A 995 -35.93 -13.32 -12.82
C LYS A 995 -36.08 -12.93 -11.36
N ARG A 996 -35.63 -13.81 -10.48
CA ARG A 996 -35.52 -13.49 -9.05
C ARG A 996 -34.35 -12.53 -8.88
N VAL A 997 -34.63 -11.30 -8.48
CA VAL A 997 -33.59 -10.40 -8.00
C VAL A 997 -33.34 -10.82 -6.56
N LEU A 998 -32.35 -11.69 -6.36
CA LEU A 998 -31.85 -11.95 -5.02
C LEU A 998 -31.37 -10.62 -4.40
N GLY A 999 -31.39 -10.56 -3.07
CA GLY A 999 -30.99 -9.42 -2.22
C GLY A 999 -31.80 -8.10 -2.26
N LEU A 1000 -32.79 -7.94 -3.15
CA LEU A 1000 -33.84 -6.90 -3.03
C LEU A 1000 -35.22 -7.44 -2.65
N GLY A 1001 -35.43 -8.76 -2.68
CA GLY A 1001 -36.76 -9.35 -2.46
C GLY A 1001 -37.75 -9.05 -3.59
N GLN A 1002 -37.25 -8.77 -4.80
CA GLN A 1002 -38.05 -8.42 -5.97
C GLN A 1002 -38.03 -9.55 -7.01
N THR A 1003 -39.14 -9.74 -7.70
CA THR A 1003 -39.26 -10.67 -8.84
C THR A 1003 -39.63 -9.84 -10.06
N LEU A 1004 -38.78 -9.83 -11.08
CA LEU A 1004 -39.11 -9.21 -12.36
C LEU A 1004 -39.85 -10.25 -13.20
N VAL A 1005 -41.08 -9.95 -13.61
CA VAL A 1005 -41.91 -10.83 -14.45
C VAL A 1005 -42.21 -10.10 -15.77
N SER A 1006 -41.94 -10.74 -16.90
CA SER A 1006 -42.35 -10.29 -18.24
C SER A 1006 -43.39 -11.27 -18.79
N GLY A 1007 -44.59 -10.80 -19.17
CA GLY A 1007 -45.73 -11.61 -19.62
C GLY A 1007 -47.08 -11.11 -19.05
N ARG A 1008 -48.19 -11.82 -19.32
CA ARG A 1008 -49.53 -11.46 -18.79
C ARG A 1008 -49.55 -11.58 -17.26
N LEU A 1009 -49.68 -10.44 -16.57
CA LEU A 1009 -49.62 -10.33 -15.11
C LEU A 1009 -50.62 -11.24 -14.38
N ALA A 1010 -51.82 -11.42 -14.94
CA ALA A 1010 -52.86 -12.27 -14.37
C ALA A 1010 -52.45 -13.76 -14.32
N ASP A 1011 -51.77 -14.26 -15.36
CA ASP A 1011 -51.30 -15.64 -15.45
C ASP A 1011 -50.14 -15.89 -14.47
N ALA A 1012 -49.29 -14.87 -14.26
CA ALA A 1012 -48.19 -14.91 -13.29
C ALA A 1012 -48.70 -14.86 -11.83
N VAL A 1013 -49.71 -14.04 -11.52
CA VAL A 1013 -50.29 -13.95 -10.18
C VAL A 1013 -51.01 -15.25 -9.80
N ALA A 1014 -51.76 -15.86 -10.73
CA ALA A 1014 -52.46 -17.13 -10.51
C ALA A 1014 -51.49 -18.31 -10.25
N ALA A 1015 -50.30 -18.30 -10.86
CA ALA A 1015 -49.30 -19.34 -10.69
C ALA A 1015 -48.38 -19.14 -9.46
N LEU A 1016 -48.13 -17.89 -9.06
CA LEU A 1016 -47.17 -17.57 -7.99
C LEU A 1016 -47.79 -17.49 -6.59
N ALA A 1017 -49.10 -17.24 -6.48
CA ALA A 1017 -49.80 -17.18 -5.19
C ALA A 1017 -51.30 -17.50 -5.32
N PRO A 1018 -51.71 -18.77 -5.19
CA PRO A 1018 -53.12 -19.14 -5.22
C PRO A 1018 -53.83 -18.53 -3.99
N GLY A 1019 -54.71 -17.54 -4.21
CA GLY A 1019 -55.56 -16.94 -3.15
C GLY A 1019 -55.22 -15.51 -2.69
N ALA A 1020 -54.32 -14.78 -3.35
CA ALA A 1020 -53.90 -13.43 -2.94
C ALA A 1020 -54.90 -12.29 -3.30
N ALA A 1021 -56.19 -12.45 -3.00
CA ALA A 1021 -57.23 -11.47 -3.33
C ALA A 1021 -57.39 -10.32 -2.30
N GLU A 1022 -56.60 -10.25 -1.23
CA GLU A 1022 -56.81 -9.30 -0.13
C GLU A 1022 -55.59 -8.39 0.16
N VAL A 1023 -55.16 -7.55 -0.78
CA VAL A 1023 -54.42 -6.32 -0.46
C VAL A 1023 -54.83 -5.23 -1.45
N GLY A 1024 -55.29 -4.10 -0.91
CA GLY A 1024 -56.06 -3.04 -1.58
C GLY A 1024 -55.46 -2.43 -2.86
N LEU A 1025 -56.39 -1.97 -3.71
CA LEU A 1025 -56.27 -1.58 -5.10
C LEU A 1025 -55.23 -0.48 -5.42
N PHE A 1026 -54.60 -0.68 -6.58
CA PHE A 1026 -53.77 0.25 -7.35
C PHE A 1026 -54.64 1.28 -8.09
N GLY A 1027 -54.20 2.54 -8.15
CA GLY A 1027 -54.65 3.50 -9.16
C GLY A 1027 -53.74 3.44 -10.38
N ILE A 1028 -54.31 3.18 -11.56
CA ILE A 1028 -53.59 3.08 -12.84
C ILE A 1028 -53.62 4.46 -13.52
N ALA A 1029 -52.47 4.99 -13.91
CA ALA A 1029 -52.34 6.10 -14.84
C ALA A 1029 -51.49 5.66 -16.04
N GLU A 1030 -51.98 5.91 -17.26
CA GLU A 1030 -51.36 5.47 -18.52
C GLU A 1030 -50.21 6.40 -18.96
N GLY A 1031 -49.10 5.79 -19.46
CA GLY A 1031 -48.11 6.44 -20.33
C GLY A 1031 -46.84 7.04 -19.71
N ALA A 1032 -45.94 6.22 -19.13
CA ALA A 1032 -44.49 6.47 -18.89
C ALA A 1032 -43.87 5.32 -18.04
N PRO A 1033 -42.53 5.12 -18.00
CA PRO A 1033 -41.92 4.20 -17.03
C PRO A 1033 -42.31 4.59 -15.59
N GLN A 1034 -42.99 3.68 -14.89
CA GLN A 1034 -43.56 3.94 -13.57
C GLN A 1034 -42.53 3.59 -12.49
N LEU A 1035 -42.21 4.53 -11.61
CA LEU A 1035 -41.45 4.28 -10.39
C LEU A 1035 -42.42 4.20 -9.21
N VAL A 1036 -42.83 3.01 -8.82
CA VAL A 1036 -43.71 2.79 -7.67
C VAL A 1036 -42.86 2.60 -6.42
N ARG A 1037 -42.85 3.59 -5.53
CA ARG A 1037 -42.19 3.47 -4.24
C ARG A 1037 -43.01 2.56 -3.32
N ILE A 1038 -42.60 1.29 -3.21
CA ILE A 1038 -43.28 0.29 -2.40
C ILE A 1038 -42.81 0.26 -0.93
N ALA A 1039 -41.70 0.93 -0.59
CA ALA A 1039 -41.25 1.17 0.79
C ALA A 1039 -40.26 2.33 0.91
N ARG A 1040 -39.83 2.66 2.13
CA ARG A 1040 -38.88 3.76 2.42
C ARG A 1040 -37.54 3.60 1.68
N ASP A 1041 -37.13 2.37 1.41
CA ASP A 1041 -35.90 1.93 0.76
C ASP A 1041 -36.16 1.09 -0.52
N ARG A 1042 -37.39 1.06 -1.05
CA ARG A 1042 -37.77 0.20 -2.19
C ARG A 1042 -38.56 0.97 -3.24
N ALA A 1043 -38.20 0.74 -4.50
CA ALA A 1043 -39.00 1.13 -5.64
C ALA A 1043 -39.14 -0.04 -6.61
N LEU A 1044 -40.31 -0.16 -7.23
CA LEU A 1044 -40.64 -1.05 -8.33
C LEU A 1044 -40.63 -0.19 -9.60
N VAL A 1045 -39.80 -0.55 -10.57
CA VAL A 1045 -39.78 0.12 -11.87
C VAL A 1045 -40.58 -0.75 -12.83
N VAL A 1046 -41.74 -0.25 -13.28
CA VAL A 1046 -42.55 -0.88 -14.32
C VAL A 1046 -42.23 -0.17 -15.63
N ARG A 1047 -41.84 -0.93 -16.64
CA ARG A 1047 -41.56 -0.42 -17.99
C ARG A 1047 -42.28 -1.29 -19.01
N ASP A 1048 -42.66 -0.68 -20.13
CA ASP A 1048 -43.29 -1.37 -21.24
C ASP A 1048 -42.28 -2.27 -22.00
N GLU A 1049 -40.98 -1.99 -21.90
CA GLU A 1049 -39.91 -2.82 -22.45
C GLU A 1049 -39.13 -3.59 -21.37
N PRO A 1050 -38.80 -4.88 -21.60
CA PRO A 1050 -37.88 -5.64 -20.75
C PRO A 1050 -36.52 -4.94 -20.64
N SER A 1051 -36.02 -4.76 -19.42
CA SER A 1051 -34.63 -4.34 -19.19
C SER A 1051 -33.70 -5.55 -19.22
N ASP A 1052 -32.53 -5.43 -19.85
CA ASP A 1052 -31.43 -6.40 -19.80
C ASP A 1052 -30.72 -6.39 -18.42
N ILE A 1053 -31.47 -6.59 -17.33
CA ILE A 1053 -30.88 -6.80 -16.01
C ILE A 1053 -30.31 -8.21 -16.01
N ALA A 1054 -29.00 -8.25 -15.83
CA ALA A 1054 -28.11 -9.34 -16.15
C ALA A 1054 -27.42 -9.77 -14.84
N ALA A 1055 -27.47 -11.05 -14.46
CA ALA A 1055 -27.03 -11.49 -13.13
C ALA A 1055 -26.23 -12.79 -13.21
N ALA A 1056 -25.13 -12.89 -12.48
CA ALA A 1056 -24.36 -14.11 -12.35
C ALA A 1056 -24.14 -14.47 -10.89
N VAL A 1057 -24.16 -15.77 -10.61
CA VAL A 1057 -23.86 -16.34 -9.29
C VAL A 1057 -22.40 -16.80 -9.32
N GLY A 1058 -21.58 -16.25 -8.43
CA GLY A 1058 -20.20 -16.69 -8.28
C GLY A 1058 -20.11 -17.98 -7.47
N GLY A 1059 -19.06 -18.77 -7.69
CA GLY A 1059 -18.84 -20.04 -6.98
C GLY A 1059 -18.76 -19.92 -5.45
N ALA A 1060 -18.49 -18.71 -4.94
CA ALA A 1060 -18.39 -18.38 -3.52
C ALA A 1060 -19.70 -17.89 -2.87
N GLY A 1061 -20.86 -18.11 -3.50
CA GLY A 1061 -22.17 -17.81 -2.91
C GLY A 1061 -22.59 -16.33 -2.95
N PHE A 1062 -22.03 -15.53 -3.86
CA PHE A 1062 -22.44 -14.15 -4.10
C PHE A 1062 -23.17 -13.99 -5.45
N VAL A 1063 -23.91 -12.89 -5.61
CA VAL A 1063 -24.59 -12.54 -6.86
C VAL A 1063 -24.07 -11.19 -7.34
N ALA A 1064 -23.61 -11.11 -8.58
CA ALA A 1064 -23.36 -9.83 -9.24
C ALA A 1064 -24.48 -9.56 -10.24
N THR A 1065 -25.07 -8.37 -10.15
CA THR A 1065 -26.13 -7.91 -11.05
C THR A 1065 -25.69 -6.60 -11.68
N ARG A 1066 -25.84 -6.45 -12.99
CA ARG A 1066 -25.73 -5.13 -13.63
C ARG A 1066 -26.97 -4.33 -13.24
N ALA A 1067 -26.79 -3.29 -12.41
CA ALA A 1067 -27.90 -2.50 -11.90
C ALA A 1067 -28.36 -1.47 -12.91
N ASP A 1068 -27.41 -0.85 -13.59
CA ASP A 1068 -27.66 0.00 -14.74
C ASP A 1068 -26.45 -0.04 -15.70
N ASP A 1069 -26.48 0.89 -16.63
CA ASP A 1069 -25.48 1.04 -17.66
C ASP A 1069 -24.08 1.41 -17.11
N VAL A 1070 -24.01 2.05 -15.95
CA VAL A 1070 -22.82 2.61 -15.30
C VAL A 1070 -22.31 1.76 -14.14
N PHE A 1071 -23.22 1.10 -13.41
CA PHE A 1071 -22.92 0.41 -12.16
C PHE A 1071 -23.24 -1.09 -12.21
N ALA A 1072 -22.30 -1.88 -11.71
CA ALA A 1072 -22.55 -3.23 -11.27
C ALA A 1072 -22.82 -3.24 -9.76
N VAL A 1073 -23.70 -4.12 -9.34
CA VAL A 1073 -24.07 -4.34 -7.95
C VAL A 1073 -23.70 -5.74 -7.55
N PHE A 1074 -22.84 -5.86 -6.54
CA PHE A 1074 -22.49 -7.15 -5.93
C PHE A 1074 -23.27 -7.30 -4.65
N GLU A 1075 -24.07 -8.35 -4.57
CA GLU A 1075 -24.76 -8.75 -3.36
C GLU A 1075 -24.07 -9.95 -2.75
N LEU A 1076 -23.67 -9.75 -1.51
CA LEU A 1076 -22.91 -10.70 -0.73
C LEU A 1076 -23.79 -11.16 0.43
N GLY A 1077 -23.86 -12.46 0.66
CA GLY A 1077 -24.69 -13.04 1.71
C GLY A 1077 -24.05 -14.25 2.38
N GLY A 1078 -24.35 -14.46 3.66
CA GLY A 1078 -23.97 -15.67 4.41
C GLY A 1078 -23.18 -15.38 5.69
N PRO A 1079 -23.01 -16.40 6.56
CA PRO A 1079 -22.43 -16.25 7.90
C PRO A 1079 -20.95 -15.82 7.88
N GLY A 1080 -20.23 -16.04 6.77
CA GLY A 1080 -18.85 -15.60 6.58
C GLY A 1080 -18.69 -14.15 6.07
N LEU A 1081 -19.80 -13.46 5.77
CA LEU A 1081 -19.77 -12.18 5.08
C LEU A 1081 -18.93 -11.13 5.81
N ARG A 1082 -19.05 -11.06 7.13
CA ARG A 1082 -18.31 -10.09 7.93
C ARG A 1082 -16.79 -10.25 7.77
N GLY A 1083 -16.31 -11.49 7.72
CA GLY A 1083 -14.91 -11.80 7.44
C GLY A 1083 -14.52 -11.39 6.02
N LEU A 1084 -15.36 -11.72 5.02
CA LEU A 1084 -15.15 -11.33 3.63
C LEU A 1084 -15.09 -9.81 3.45
N LEU A 1085 -15.99 -9.05 4.08
CA LEU A 1085 -15.99 -7.59 4.05
C LEU A 1085 -14.75 -7.04 4.75
N ALA A 1086 -14.36 -7.57 5.91
CA ALA A 1086 -13.19 -7.10 6.67
C ALA A 1086 -11.89 -7.32 5.88
N GLU A 1087 -11.91 -8.34 5.03
CA GLU A 1087 -10.89 -8.59 4.05
C GLU A 1087 -10.95 -7.57 2.90
N MET A 1088 -12.12 -7.42 2.28
CA MET A 1088 -12.32 -6.72 1.03
C MET A 1088 -12.26 -5.19 1.15
N VAL A 1089 -12.89 -4.61 2.17
CA VAL A 1089 -13.09 -3.16 2.28
C VAL A 1089 -12.19 -2.50 3.32
N THR A 1090 -11.84 -1.24 3.06
CA THR A 1090 -11.14 -0.40 4.03
C THR A 1090 -12.06 0.24 5.08
N ALA A 1091 -13.37 0.01 5.00
CA ALA A 1091 -14.34 0.58 5.92
C ALA A 1091 -14.34 -0.15 7.26
N ASP A 1092 -14.61 0.61 8.33
CA ASP A 1092 -14.92 0.02 9.63
C ASP A 1092 -16.34 -0.58 9.58
N LEU A 1093 -16.40 -1.90 9.73
CA LEU A 1093 -17.65 -2.65 9.74
C LEU A 1093 -18.38 -2.58 11.07
N ASP A 1094 -17.83 -1.93 12.09
CA ASP A 1094 -18.52 -1.74 13.37
C ASP A 1094 -19.05 -0.33 13.55
N ALA A 1095 -18.73 0.59 12.65
CA ALA A 1095 -19.33 1.91 12.61
C ALA A 1095 -20.86 1.82 12.46
N GLY A 1096 -21.59 2.73 13.11
CA GLY A 1096 -23.05 2.75 13.08
C GLY A 1096 -23.65 3.01 11.69
N SER A 1097 -22.87 3.56 10.75
CA SER A 1097 -23.34 3.80 9.38
C SER A 1097 -23.50 2.49 8.61
N ARG A 1098 -24.71 2.25 8.10
CA ARG A 1098 -25.01 1.11 7.22
C ARG A 1098 -24.47 1.32 5.80
N SER A 1099 -24.02 2.52 5.42
CA SER A 1099 -23.44 2.78 4.11
C SER A 1099 -22.12 3.54 4.18
N ALA A 1100 -21.19 3.25 3.27
CA ALA A 1100 -19.90 3.93 3.18
C ALA A 1100 -19.38 3.97 1.74
N ALA A 1101 -18.91 5.13 1.29
CA ALA A 1101 -17.99 5.21 0.16
C ALA A 1101 -16.60 4.74 0.65
N THR A 1102 -16.07 3.70 0.03
CA THR A 1102 -14.82 3.06 0.47
C THR A 1102 -14.10 2.45 -0.73
N LEU A 1103 -12.87 1.98 -0.50
CA LEU A 1103 -12.21 1.09 -1.44
C LEU A 1103 -12.54 -0.36 -1.08
N ALA A 1104 -12.93 -1.16 -2.07
CA ALA A 1104 -12.96 -2.61 -2.04
C ALA A 1104 -11.80 -3.12 -2.90
N CYS A 1105 -10.78 -3.70 -2.29
CA CYS A 1105 -9.56 -4.15 -2.98
C CYS A 1105 -8.94 -3.04 -3.86
N GLY A 1106 -8.95 -1.78 -3.41
CA GLY A 1106 -8.39 -0.65 -4.19
C GLY A 1106 -9.29 -0.09 -5.28
N VAL A 1107 -10.48 -0.67 -5.49
CA VAL A 1107 -11.52 -0.11 -6.38
C VAL A 1107 -12.53 0.71 -5.57
N PRO A 1108 -12.91 1.92 -6.01
CA PRO A 1108 -13.98 2.69 -5.39
C PRO A 1108 -15.33 1.95 -5.44
N VAL A 1109 -15.97 1.83 -4.29
CA VAL A 1109 -17.32 1.25 -4.16
C VAL A 1109 -18.17 2.05 -3.17
N LEU A 1110 -19.49 1.99 -3.35
CA LEU A 1110 -20.44 2.28 -2.29
C LEU A 1110 -20.87 0.98 -1.63
N LEU A 1111 -20.45 0.76 -0.39
CA LEU A 1111 -20.85 -0.37 0.43
C LEU A 1111 -22.14 -0.04 1.17
N TYR A 1112 -23.13 -0.93 1.14
CA TYR A 1112 -24.35 -0.90 1.94
C TYR A 1112 -24.49 -2.22 2.70
N ARG A 1113 -24.62 -2.17 4.02
CA ARG A 1113 -24.84 -3.31 4.90
C ARG A 1113 -26.31 -3.33 5.28
N THR A 1114 -27.04 -4.28 4.72
CA THR A 1114 -28.49 -4.39 4.93
C THR A 1114 -28.81 -5.18 6.19
N THR A 1115 -28.02 -6.20 6.48
CA THR A 1115 -28.07 -7.00 7.73
C THR A 1115 -26.65 -7.44 8.13
N VAL A 1116 -26.50 -8.15 9.26
CA VAL A 1116 -25.21 -8.72 9.67
C VAL A 1116 -24.64 -9.69 8.63
N ASP A 1117 -25.53 -10.44 7.94
CA ASP A 1117 -25.16 -11.46 6.95
C ASP A 1117 -25.48 -11.06 5.52
N ARG A 1118 -25.77 -9.76 5.25
CA ARG A 1118 -26.01 -9.26 3.89
C ARG A 1118 -25.41 -7.88 3.65
N ALA A 1119 -24.71 -7.75 2.53
CA ALA A 1119 -24.16 -6.48 2.07
C ALA A 1119 -24.28 -6.36 0.55
N ARG A 1120 -24.23 -5.11 0.10
CA ARG A 1120 -24.29 -4.70 -1.29
C ARG A 1120 -23.13 -3.77 -1.60
N LEU A 1121 -22.49 -3.96 -2.73
CA LEU A 1121 -21.47 -3.06 -3.26
C LEU A 1121 -21.95 -2.51 -4.58
N HIS A 1122 -21.98 -1.18 -4.71
CA HIS A 1122 -22.13 -0.54 -6.00
C HIS A 1122 -20.72 -0.20 -6.48
N VAL A 1123 -20.37 -0.75 -7.63
CA VAL A 1123 -19.06 -0.55 -8.26
C VAL A 1123 -19.28 -0.07 -9.68
N GLU A 1124 -18.42 0.81 -10.14
CA GLU A 1124 -18.38 1.20 -11.54
C GLU A 1124 -18.24 -0.05 -12.42
N ALA A 1125 -19.06 -0.18 -13.46
CA ALA A 1125 -19.09 -1.37 -14.31
C ALA A 1125 -17.71 -1.68 -14.92
N ALA A 1126 -16.93 -0.65 -15.24
CA ALA A 1126 -15.57 -0.78 -15.76
C ALA A 1126 -14.58 -1.45 -14.78
N PHE A 1127 -14.91 -1.50 -13.49
CA PHE A 1127 -14.13 -2.21 -12.46
C PHE A 1127 -14.82 -3.51 -11.98
N ALA A 1128 -16.04 -3.83 -12.43
CA ALA A 1128 -16.79 -4.98 -11.92
C ALA A 1128 -16.05 -6.32 -12.14
N ALA A 1129 -15.43 -6.50 -13.30
CA ALA A 1129 -14.65 -7.69 -13.64
C ALA A 1129 -13.50 -7.97 -12.67
N TYR A 1130 -12.91 -6.91 -12.12
CA TYR A 1130 -11.85 -7.00 -11.13
C TYR A 1130 -12.38 -7.57 -9.81
N LEU A 1131 -13.48 -7.00 -9.32
CA LEU A 1131 -14.08 -7.39 -8.06
C LEU A 1131 -14.66 -8.82 -8.12
N TRP A 1132 -15.28 -9.18 -9.25
CA TRP A 1132 -15.77 -10.53 -9.53
C TRP A 1132 -14.68 -11.59 -9.34
N ARG A 1133 -13.54 -11.45 -10.03
CA ARG A 1133 -12.43 -12.40 -9.93
C ARG A 1133 -11.89 -12.49 -8.52
N TRP A 1134 -11.81 -11.35 -7.84
CA TRP A 1134 -11.33 -11.33 -6.47
C TRP A 1134 -12.27 -12.15 -5.56
N LEU A 1135 -13.59 -11.99 -5.70
CA LEU A 1135 -14.59 -12.75 -4.95
C LEU A 1135 -14.59 -14.25 -5.30
N GLU A 1136 -14.40 -14.63 -6.57
CA GLU A 1136 -14.32 -16.04 -6.98
C GLU A 1136 -13.14 -16.80 -6.38
N THR A 1137 -12.07 -16.10 -6.01
CA THR A 1137 -10.92 -16.74 -5.34
C THR A 1137 -11.13 -16.98 -3.84
N ARG A 1138 -12.30 -16.64 -3.29
CA ARG A 1138 -12.59 -16.76 -1.85
C ARG A 1138 -13.56 -17.92 -1.60
N PRO A 1139 -13.35 -18.68 -0.52
CA PRO A 1139 -14.22 -19.77 -0.13
C PRO A 1139 -15.56 -19.29 0.45
#